data_AF-A0AA36GZ79-F1
#
_entry.id   AF-A0AA36GZ79-F1
#
_cell.length_a   1.000
_cell.length_b   1.000
_cell.length_c   1.000
_cell.angle_alpha   90.00
_cell.angle_beta   90.00
_cell.angle_gamma   90.00
#
_symmetry.space_group_name_H-M   'P 1'
#
loop_
_entity.id
_entity.type
_entity.pdbx_description
1 polymer ?
#
loop_
_entity_poly.entity_id
_entity_poly.type
_entity_poly.pdbx_seq_one_letter_code
_entity_poly.pdbx_strand_id
1 'polypeptide(L)'
;MIKDALYAVTHGQDLSYDLAKDTMNKIMSGDVPEVPMAGFLCALAAKGLTVDEVTAFAEVMREKAGSVPHEGTVVEIVGTGGDEANTFNISTTSGFIISAAGIPVAKHGNRSVSSKCGAADLIEALGAKLELNGEQNEAVLNKANMCFMFAPVYHQAMKYAGPVRKALGVRTVFNILGPLANPAGATVELMGVYDKTLVEPLARVLANLGVKRGAVVHGFDGLDEITAINKTYVCEINNGTFTSYKFDPKDYGFEYADKTELEGGDATVNAEITRRVLGGEQGGKRTAVLLNAGMAIYLAKDGITLAEGIEEAKHMIDSGKALATMEQFVKATQEVESPESVKAAALALPSDTGFPFEAALRQQDFNFICEVKKASPSKGIIAEHFPYLEIAKEYEVAGAAAISVLTEPDFFKGDKKYLQEIASTVKIPVLRKDFIIDEYQIYQAKVWGASAILLICACLDVPTLTKFRELADSLGLSSLVEAHDEHEVQMAIDCGARIIGVNNRNLKDFTVDVQNSVRLRNLVQDDVIFVSESGLETPEDIQVLRDNNIGVALMGETFMRSPNKVEKLAYLYGPTYYTPKIKMCGISKVETILAIVDAKPDYMGLVFAPSKRQVTVDQAKILVSELHKQYANRYNRDVIQWSNDVVQAGTITDVVQAGTITDVVQDGTIINALQEETATGDAHEGTLTSTENISPTLIHQEFIKTVGVFVNETLDNLVTIATEVNLDAVQLHGDEEEAFIQSLKERTNVEVWKAVQIRSAADAEKWIDSSADMLLFDAYHKDERGGTGEVFDWSYLDEFERPFYARWWYR
;
A
#
# COMPACT_ATOMS: atom_id res chain seq x y z
N MET A 1 -34.81 25.61 8.98
CA MET A 1 -33.40 25.20 8.76
C MET A 1 -32.59 26.21 7.94
N ILE A 2 -32.66 26.39 6.61
CA ILE A 2 -32.09 27.65 6.02
C ILE A 2 -32.92 28.89 6.44
N LYS A 3 -34.23 28.69 6.63
CA LYS A 3 -35.16 29.72 7.11
C LYS A 3 -34.79 30.25 8.51
N ASP A 4 -34.20 29.42 9.36
CA ASP A 4 -33.89 29.80 10.74
C ASP A 4 -32.62 30.65 10.76
N ALA A 5 -31.61 30.25 9.99
CA ALA A 5 -30.42 31.06 9.75
C ALA A 5 -30.78 32.40 9.08
N LEU A 6 -31.63 32.38 8.05
CA LEU A 6 -32.11 33.59 7.38
C LEU A 6 -32.89 34.50 8.35
N TYR A 7 -33.75 33.93 9.19
CA TYR A 7 -34.48 34.68 10.22
C TYR A 7 -33.52 35.36 11.20
N ALA A 8 -32.54 34.62 11.72
CA ALA A 8 -31.54 35.17 12.64
C ALA A 8 -30.78 36.34 12.01
N VAL A 9 -30.16 36.17 10.84
CA VAL A 9 -29.35 37.23 10.22
C VAL A 9 -30.17 38.45 9.80
N THR A 10 -31.43 38.26 9.39
CA THR A 10 -32.32 39.40 9.04
C THR A 10 -32.78 40.21 10.26
N HIS A 11 -32.67 39.64 11.47
CA HIS A 11 -32.93 40.34 12.73
C HIS A 11 -31.63 40.80 13.42
N GLY A 12 -30.49 40.75 12.71
CA GLY A 12 -29.18 41.14 13.26
C GLY A 12 -28.65 40.21 14.35
N GLN A 13 -29.12 38.97 14.40
CA GLN A 13 -28.67 37.95 15.36
C GLN A 13 -27.54 37.12 14.77
N ASP A 14 -26.54 36.81 15.58
CA ASP A 14 -25.45 35.91 15.22
C ASP A 14 -25.95 34.46 15.17
N LEU A 15 -25.38 33.68 14.25
CA LEU A 15 -25.62 32.24 14.19
C LEU A 15 -24.80 31.54 15.26
N SER A 16 -25.38 30.51 15.88
CA SER A 16 -24.57 29.55 16.62
C SER A 16 -23.65 28.80 15.66
N TYR A 17 -22.55 28.27 16.20
CA TYR A 17 -21.60 27.47 15.44
C TYR A 17 -22.26 26.34 14.62
N ASP A 18 -23.11 25.54 15.28
CA ASP A 18 -23.82 24.43 14.66
C ASP A 18 -24.78 24.88 13.55
N LEU A 19 -25.47 26.00 13.77
CA LEU A 19 -26.40 26.55 12.77
C LEU A 19 -25.63 27.10 11.56
N ALA A 20 -24.49 27.75 11.77
CA ALA A 20 -23.60 28.20 10.70
C ALA A 20 -23.05 27.01 9.90
N LYS A 21 -22.56 25.97 10.59
CA LYS A 21 -22.03 24.75 9.97
C LYS A 21 -23.09 24.00 9.15
N ASP A 22 -24.27 23.77 9.71
CA ASP A 22 -25.40 23.14 9.00
C ASP A 22 -25.85 23.97 7.79
N THR A 23 -25.91 25.30 7.95
CA THR A 23 -26.28 26.21 6.86
C THR A 23 -25.30 26.14 5.69
N MET A 24 -24.00 26.20 5.96
CA MET A 24 -22.99 26.11 4.90
C MET A 24 -22.97 24.71 4.28
N ASN A 25 -23.15 23.65 5.06
CA ASN A 25 -23.22 22.29 4.52
C ASN A 25 -24.35 22.13 3.50
N LYS A 26 -25.52 22.71 3.77
CA LYS A 26 -26.66 22.71 2.83
C LYS A 26 -26.39 23.53 1.59
N ILE A 27 -25.75 24.69 1.73
CA ILE A 27 -25.33 25.51 0.58
C ILE A 27 -24.36 24.71 -0.31
N MET A 28 -23.35 24.08 0.31
CA MET A 28 -22.30 23.33 -0.40
C MET A 28 -22.74 21.96 -0.90
N SER A 29 -23.92 21.47 -0.49
CA SER A 29 -24.52 20.21 -0.99
C SER A 29 -25.61 20.43 -2.05
N GLY A 30 -25.97 21.69 -2.34
CA GLY A 30 -27.00 22.03 -3.31
C GLY A 30 -28.44 21.98 -2.79
N ASP A 31 -28.62 21.90 -1.47
CA ASP A 31 -29.94 21.78 -0.82
C ASP A 31 -30.64 23.13 -0.60
N VAL A 32 -29.97 24.23 -0.91
CA VAL A 32 -30.50 25.59 -0.75
C VAL A 32 -30.80 26.20 -2.11
N PRO A 33 -32.07 26.54 -2.42
CA PRO A 33 -32.41 27.26 -3.63
C PRO A 33 -31.71 28.64 -3.72
N GLU A 34 -31.49 29.13 -4.95
CA GLU A 34 -30.71 30.36 -5.19
C GLU A 34 -31.26 31.61 -4.48
N VAL A 35 -32.58 31.80 -4.48
CA VAL A 35 -33.22 32.99 -3.87
C VAL A 35 -33.00 33.10 -2.36
N PRO A 36 -33.32 32.07 -1.53
CA PRO A 36 -33.02 32.13 -0.09
C PRO A 36 -31.52 32.18 0.19
N MET A 37 -30.67 31.56 -0.64
CA MET A 37 -29.21 31.69 -0.51
C MET A 37 -28.76 33.14 -0.71
N ALA A 38 -29.24 33.81 -1.77
CA ALA A 38 -28.94 35.21 -2.03
C ALA A 38 -29.39 36.11 -0.88
N GLY A 39 -30.61 35.91 -0.38
CA GLY A 39 -31.13 36.64 0.79
C GLY A 39 -30.28 36.44 2.03
N PHE A 40 -29.84 35.21 2.28
CA PHE A 40 -28.97 34.88 3.41
C PHE A 40 -27.60 35.56 3.31
N LEU A 41 -26.93 35.45 2.16
CA LEU A 41 -25.60 36.04 1.95
C LEU A 41 -25.62 37.57 2.06
N CYS A 42 -26.64 38.23 1.52
CA CYS A 42 -26.81 39.68 1.64
C CYS A 42 -27.10 40.10 3.08
N ALA A 43 -28.02 39.41 3.78
CA ALA A 43 -28.35 39.72 5.16
C ALA A 43 -27.16 39.49 6.11
N LEU A 44 -26.41 38.40 5.91
CA LEU A 44 -25.19 38.11 6.66
C LEU A 44 -24.12 39.18 6.43
N ALA A 45 -23.90 39.59 5.18
CA ALA A 45 -22.96 40.68 4.87
C ALA A 45 -23.37 42.01 5.53
N ALA A 46 -24.67 42.32 5.58
CA ALA A 46 -25.20 43.52 6.23
C ALA A 46 -25.12 43.45 7.77
N LYS A 47 -25.31 42.26 8.37
CA LYS A 47 -25.14 42.03 9.81
C LYS A 47 -23.69 42.23 10.24
N GLY A 48 -22.75 41.78 9.42
CA GLY A 48 -21.36 41.58 9.81
C GLY A 48 -21.11 40.15 10.29
N LEU A 49 -19.84 39.74 10.25
CA LEU A 49 -19.42 38.35 10.47
C LEU A 49 -18.76 38.18 11.83
N THR A 50 -19.11 37.12 12.55
CA THR A 50 -18.39 36.70 13.77
C THR A 50 -17.28 35.70 13.45
N VAL A 51 -16.32 35.56 14.37
CA VAL A 51 -15.25 34.56 14.26
C VAL A 51 -15.82 33.14 14.17
N ASP A 52 -16.84 32.82 14.98
CA ASP A 52 -17.46 31.49 15.01
C ASP A 52 -18.18 31.16 13.71
N GLU A 53 -18.91 32.12 13.13
CA GLU A 53 -19.57 31.96 11.83
C GLU A 53 -18.56 31.67 10.73
N VAL A 54 -17.50 32.48 10.63
CA VAL A 54 -16.47 32.32 9.59
C VAL A 54 -15.70 31.01 9.77
N THR A 55 -15.40 30.63 11.02
CA THR A 55 -14.75 29.35 11.34
C THR A 55 -15.62 28.18 10.86
N ALA A 56 -16.90 28.14 11.24
CA ALA A 56 -17.82 27.08 10.84
C ALA A 56 -17.99 26.99 9.31
N PHE A 57 -18.04 28.13 8.62
CA PHE A 57 -18.13 28.17 7.17
C PHE A 57 -16.86 27.67 6.49
N ALA A 58 -15.68 28.07 6.96
CA ALA A 58 -14.39 27.64 6.42
C ALA A 58 -14.15 26.15 6.66
N GLU A 59 -14.52 25.62 7.83
CA GLU A 59 -14.46 24.18 8.11
C GLU A 59 -15.25 23.38 7.07
N VAL A 60 -16.50 23.77 6.80
CA VAL A 60 -17.31 23.08 5.79
C VAL A 60 -16.68 23.17 4.40
N MET A 61 -16.08 24.31 4.05
CA MET A 61 -15.37 24.44 2.78
C MET A 61 -14.17 23.49 2.68
N ARG A 62 -13.44 23.27 3.77
CA ARG A 62 -12.33 22.28 3.84
C ARG A 62 -12.85 20.85 3.82
N GLU A 63 -13.90 20.52 4.58
CA GLU A 63 -14.54 19.19 4.61
C GLU A 63 -15.05 18.74 3.23
N LYS A 64 -15.49 19.69 2.40
CA LYS A 64 -16.00 19.44 1.04
C LYS A 64 -14.94 19.61 -0.05
N ALA A 65 -13.70 19.98 0.30
CA ALA A 65 -12.62 20.14 -0.66
C ALA A 65 -11.97 18.79 -0.99
N GLY A 66 -11.40 18.66 -2.19
CA GLY A 66 -10.42 17.60 -2.45
C GLY A 66 -9.21 17.76 -1.53
N SER A 67 -8.55 16.67 -1.15
CA SER A 67 -7.34 16.73 -0.31
C SER A 67 -6.08 16.71 -1.17
N VAL A 68 -4.99 17.31 -0.68
CA VAL A 68 -3.63 17.07 -1.17
C VAL A 68 -2.87 16.37 -0.05
N PRO A 69 -2.54 15.07 -0.19
CA PRO A 69 -1.72 14.38 0.79
C PRO A 69 -0.32 15.01 0.86
N HIS A 70 0.26 15.06 2.07
CA HIS A 70 1.63 15.51 2.29
C HIS A 70 2.16 14.98 3.62
N GLU A 71 3.49 14.93 3.74
CA GLU A 71 4.16 14.65 5.00
C GLU A 71 4.68 15.93 5.65
N GLY A 72 4.43 16.08 6.94
CA GLY A 72 4.97 17.18 7.74
C GLY A 72 4.20 18.48 7.61
N THR A 73 4.93 19.59 7.75
CA THR A 73 4.35 20.94 7.77
C THR A 73 4.47 21.59 6.40
N VAL A 74 3.34 22.06 5.86
CA VAL A 74 3.29 22.91 4.67
C VAL A 74 2.92 24.35 5.02
N VAL A 75 3.46 25.28 4.24
CA VAL A 75 3.19 26.72 4.33
C VAL A 75 2.23 27.16 3.24
N GLU A 76 1.34 28.07 3.60
CA GLU A 76 0.56 28.85 2.65
C GLU A 76 0.91 30.34 2.72
N ILE A 77 0.88 30.98 1.54
CA ILE A 77 0.89 32.43 1.41
C ILE A 77 -0.19 32.84 0.41
N VAL A 78 -1.15 33.63 0.88
CA VAL A 78 -2.39 33.93 0.14
C VAL A 78 -2.97 35.27 0.61
N GLY A 79 -3.73 35.92 -0.26
CA GLY A 79 -4.46 37.15 0.05
C GLY A 79 -5.95 37.00 -0.25
N THR A 80 -6.80 37.79 0.39
CA THR A 80 -8.23 37.83 0.07
C THR A 80 -8.52 38.44 -1.31
N GLY A 81 -7.56 39.20 -1.87
CA GLY A 81 -7.70 40.00 -3.06
C GLY A 81 -8.67 41.17 -2.87
N GLY A 82 -8.93 41.91 -3.95
CA GLY A 82 -9.88 43.02 -3.93
C GLY A 82 -9.36 44.29 -3.25
N ASP A 83 -8.04 44.43 -3.16
CA ASP A 83 -7.33 45.66 -2.80
C ASP A 83 -7.34 46.71 -3.93
N GLU A 84 -7.67 46.29 -5.16
CA GLU A 84 -7.72 47.10 -6.38
C GLU A 84 -6.39 47.79 -6.72
N ALA A 85 -5.28 47.31 -6.17
CA ALA A 85 -3.97 47.96 -6.28
C ALA A 85 -3.22 47.62 -7.57
N ASN A 86 -3.68 46.61 -8.33
CA ASN A 86 -3.08 46.15 -9.58
C ASN A 86 -1.56 45.87 -9.48
N THR A 87 -1.12 45.36 -8.33
CA THR A 87 0.26 44.93 -8.12
C THR A 87 0.58 43.67 -8.94
N PHE A 88 1.86 43.39 -9.14
CA PHE A 88 2.29 42.07 -9.61
C PHE A 88 2.01 41.01 -8.53
N ASN A 89 2.01 39.72 -8.88
CA ASN A 89 1.66 38.65 -7.94
C ASN A 89 2.78 38.38 -6.90
N ILE A 90 2.85 39.24 -5.87
CA ILE A 90 3.83 39.20 -4.77
C ILE A 90 3.78 37.86 -4.04
N SER A 91 2.62 37.42 -3.55
CA SER A 91 2.49 36.14 -2.82
C SER A 91 2.84 34.91 -3.67
N THR A 92 2.63 34.94 -4.99
CA THR A 92 3.00 33.80 -5.87
C THR A 92 4.51 33.76 -6.06
N THR A 93 5.12 34.91 -6.33
CA THR A 93 6.58 35.04 -6.46
C THR A 93 7.30 34.66 -5.16
N SER A 94 6.76 35.09 -4.02
CA SER A 94 7.27 34.75 -2.68
C SER A 94 7.21 33.25 -2.39
N GLY A 95 6.19 32.55 -2.88
CA GLY A 95 6.07 31.09 -2.76
C GLY A 95 7.29 30.34 -3.29
N PHE A 96 7.83 30.75 -4.44
CA PHE A 96 9.04 30.12 -5.01
C PHE A 96 10.28 30.36 -4.14
N ILE A 97 10.38 31.52 -3.49
CA ILE A 97 11.49 31.86 -2.59
C ILE A 97 11.42 31.02 -1.31
N ILE A 98 10.24 30.89 -0.72
CA ILE A 98 9.99 30.08 0.48
C ILE A 98 10.33 28.61 0.18
N SER A 99 9.85 28.11 -0.97
CA SER A 99 10.14 26.75 -1.43
C SER A 99 11.63 26.49 -1.64
N ALA A 100 12.35 27.45 -2.22
CA ALA A 100 13.81 27.38 -2.40
C ALA A 100 14.59 27.34 -1.08
N ALA A 101 14.03 27.89 0.01
CA ALA A 101 14.58 27.82 1.37
C ALA A 101 14.37 26.45 2.05
N GLY A 102 13.84 25.46 1.33
CA GLY A 102 13.60 24.10 1.81
C GLY A 102 12.29 23.92 2.58
N ILE A 103 11.36 24.88 2.48
CA ILE A 103 10.08 24.84 3.18
C ILE A 103 8.97 24.44 2.20
N PRO A 104 8.22 23.35 2.44
CA PRO A 104 7.14 22.93 1.55
C PRO A 104 6.04 23.99 1.43
N VAL A 105 5.67 24.39 0.21
CA VAL A 105 4.63 25.39 -0.04
C VAL A 105 3.40 24.76 -0.71
N ALA A 106 2.27 24.76 -0.01
CA ALA A 106 0.99 24.32 -0.55
C ALA A 106 0.13 25.55 -0.88
N LYS A 107 0.33 26.12 -2.07
CA LYS A 107 -0.30 27.39 -2.43
C LYS A 107 -1.71 27.17 -3.00
N HIS A 108 -2.73 27.69 -2.32
CA HIS A 108 -4.08 27.80 -2.87
C HIS A 108 -4.19 29.07 -3.74
N GLY A 109 -4.91 28.98 -4.85
CA GLY A 109 -5.11 30.14 -5.70
C GLY A 109 -6.20 29.98 -6.74
N ASN A 110 -6.58 31.12 -7.32
CA ASN A 110 -7.61 31.20 -8.34
C ASN A 110 -7.22 32.16 -9.46
N ARG A 111 -8.00 32.17 -10.54
CA ARG A 111 -7.94 33.19 -11.59
C ARG A 111 -8.47 34.52 -11.07
N SER A 112 -8.04 35.61 -11.70
CA SER A 112 -8.53 36.94 -11.33
C SER A 112 -10.03 37.09 -11.57
N VAL A 113 -10.70 37.83 -10.68
CA VAL A 113 -12.07 38.34 -10.88
C VAL A 113 -12.05 39.85 -11.18
N SER A 114 -11.13 40.62 -10.60
CA SER A 114 -11.07 42.09 -10.68
C SER A 114 -9.71 42.69 -11.05
N SER A 115 -8.59 41.98 -10.83
CA SER A 115 -7.25 42.41 -11.23
C SER A 115 -6.92 41.96 -12.66
N LYS A 116 -5.78 42.41 -13.21
CA LYS A 116 -5.30 41.97 -14.53
C LYS A 116 -4.73 40.54 -14.56
N CYS A 117 -4.37 39.98 -13.40
CA CYS A 117 -3.70 38.67 -13.31
C CYS A 117 -3.88 38.05 -11.91
N GLY A 118 -4.53 36.89 -11.83
CA GLY A 118 -4.63 36.07 -10.61
C GLY A 118 -3.42 35.15 -10.45
N ALA A 119 -3.36 34.43 -9.33
CA ALA A 119 -2.30 33.46 -9.09
C ALA A 119 -2.30 32.33 -10.14
N ALA A 120 -3.49 31.82 -10.49
CA ALA A 120 -3.61 30.78 -11.52
C ALA A 120 -3.18 31.28 -12.91
N ASP A 121 -3.51 32.54 -13.25
CA ASP A 121 -3.15 33.13 -14.54
C ASP A 121 -1.62 33.28 -14.67
N LEU A 122 -0.93 33.68 -13.59
CA LEU A 122 0.53 33.71 -13.55
C LEU A 122 1.14 32.30 -13.66
N ILE A 123 0.66 31.34 -12.88
CA ILE A 123 1.19 29.97 -12.88
C ILE A 123 1.07 29.33 -14.27
N GLU A 124 -0.06 29.55 -14.95
CA GLU A 124 -0.27 29.13 -16.34
C GLU A 124 0.67 29.84 -17.31
N ALA A 125 0.84 31.16 -17.19
CA ALA A 125 1.78 31.92 -18.04
C ALA A 125 3.26 31.56 -17.81
N LEU A 126 3.61 31.02 -16.64
CA LEU A 126 4.94 30.45 -16.38
C LEU A 126 5.15 29.10 -17.08
N GLY A 127 4.08 28.47 -17.58
CA GLY A 127 4.08 27.20 -18.31
C GLY A 127 3.69 25.97 -17.47
N ALA A 128 3.21 26.16 -16.24
CA ALA A 128 2.80 25.04 -15.38
C ALA A 128 1.39 24.53 -15.71
N LYS A 129 1.12 23.25 -15.44
CA LYS A 129 -0.23 22.69 -15.51
C LYS A 129 -1.02 23.11 -14.25
N LEU A 130 -2.24 23.63 -14.44
CA LEU A 130 -3.11 24.07 -13.35
C LEU A 130 -4.04 22.97 -12.81
N GLU A 131 -4.61 22.17 -13.70
CA GLU A 131 -5.69 21.23 -13.36
C GLU A 131 -5.13 19.90 -12.86
N LEU A 132 -4.37 19.98 -11.76
CA LEU A 132 -3.80 18.81 -11.09
C LEU A 132 -4.69 18.38 -9.91
N ASN A 133 -4.90 17.07 -9.78
CA ASN A 133 -5.61 16.47 -8.65
C ASN A 133 -4.70 16.32 -7.41
N GLY A 134 -5.26 15.79 -6.31
CA GLY A 134 -4.56 15.58 -5.03
C GLY A 134 -3.24 14.83 -5.17
N GLU A 135 -3.26 13.63 -5.77
CA GLU A 135 -2.08 12.77 -5.96
C GLU A 135 -1.02 13.43 -6.86
N GLN A 136 -1.45 14.11 -7.93
CA GLN A 136 -0.53 14.81 -8.82
C GLN A 136 0.14 15.98 -8.09
N ASN A 137 -0.62 16.76 -7.32
CA ASN A 137 -0.04 17.88 -6.56
C ASN A 137 0.83 17.41 -5.40
N GLU A 138 0.54 16.27 -4.78
CA GLU A 138 1.47 15.61 -3.84
C GLU A 138 2.80 15.27 -4.52
N ALA A 139 2.76 14.65 -5.71
CA ALA A 139 3.97 14.34 -6.46
C ALA A 139 4.78 15.60 -6.83
N VAL A 140 4.09 16.68 -7.23
CA VAL A 140 4.72 17.98 -7.50
C VAL A 140 5.31 18.58 -6.23
N LEU A 141 4.59 18.54 -5.11
CA LEU A 141 5.06 19.03 -3.81
C LEU A 141 6.33 18.30 -3.38
N ASN A 142 6.35 16.96 -3.44
CA ASN A 142 7.50 16.15 -3.07
C ASN A 142 8.71 16.40 -3.98
N LYS A 143 8.48 16.69 -5.27
CA LYS A 143 9.55 16.89 -6.25
C LYS A 143 10.10 18.30 -6.27
N ALA A 144 9.25 19.32 -6.17
CA ALA A 144 9.60 20.72 -6.34
C ALA A 144 9.52 21.53 -5.04
N ASN A 145 9.11 20.91 -3.94
CA ASN A 145 8.90 21.54 -2.64
C ASN A 145 7.81 22.65 -2.68
N MET A 146 6.97 22.65 -3.72
CA MET A 146 5.85 23.55 -3.89
C MET A 146 4.79 22.88 -4.76
N CYS A 147 3.51 23.03 -4.43
CA CYS A 147 2.39 22.68 -5.29
C CYS A 147 1.40 23.85 -5.42
N PHE A 148 0.52 23.78 -6.42
CA PHE A 148 -0.51 24.79 -6.66
C PHE A 148 -1.89 24.15 -6.73
N MET A 149 -2.73 24.47 -5.75
CA MET A 149 -4.09 23.98 -5.67
C MET A 149 -5.01 24.99 -6.37
N PHE A 150 -5.45 24.65 -7.59
CA PHE A 150 -6.34 25.52 -8.35
C PHE A 150 -7.77 25.41 -7.82
N ALA A 151 -8.31 26.49 -7.25
CA ALA A 151 -9.57 26.49 -6.49
C ALA A 151 -10.75 25.77 -7.18
N PRO A 152 -11.00 25.91 -8.51
CA PRO A 152 -12.09 25.20 -9.17
C PRO A 152 -11.96 23.67 -9.18
N VAL A 153 -10.73 23.14 -9.14
CA VAL A 153 -10.48 21.69 -9.08
C VAL A 153 -10.82 21.15 -7.69
N TYR A 154 -10.42 21.87 -6.65
CA TYR A 154 -10.51 21.41 -5.26
C TYR A 154 -11.84 21.74 -4.59
N HIS A 155 -12.47 22.87 -4.92
CA HIS A 155 -13.73 23.30 -4.32
C HIS A 155 -14.90 23.15 -5.29
N GLN A 156 -15.11 21.94 -5.83
CA GLN A 156 -16.17 21.68 -6.81
C GLN A 156 -17.59 21.99 -6.30
N ALA A 157 -17.81 21.87 -4.99
CA ALA A 157 -19.05 22.28 -4.32
C ALA A 157 -19.39 23.78 -4.52
N MET A 158 -18.41 24.61 -4.89
CA MET A 158 -18.67 26.00 -5.28
C MET A 158 -19.55 26.14 -6.53
N LYS A 159 -19.83 25.07 -7.28
CA LYS A 159 -20.82 25.07 -8.37
C LYS A 159 -22.23 25.49 -7.90
N TYR A 160 -22.56 25.27 -6.62
CA TYR A 160 -23.85 25.65 -6.04
C TYR A 160 -23.92 27.14 -5.64
N ALA A 161 -22.85 27.67 -5.03
CA ALA A 161 -22.81 29.07 -4.59
C ALA A 161 -22.31 30.05 -5.67
N GLY A 162 -21.53 29.57 -6.64
CA GLY A 162 -20.89 30.36 -7.69
C GLY A 162 -21.87 31.18 -8.54
N PRO A 163 -22.95 30.59 -9.09
CA PRO A 163 -23.95 31.33 -9.86
C PRO A 163 -24.58 32.48 -9.07
N VAL A 164 -24.96 32.21 -7.82
CA VAL A 164 -25.55 33.22 -6.92
C VAL A 164 -24.57 34.35 -6.64
N ARG A 165 -23.33 34.03 -6.30
CA ARG A 165 -22.27 35.04 -6.06
C ARG A 165 -22.05 35.93 -7.28
N LYS A 166 -22.00 35.32 -8.48
CA LYS A 166 -21.84 36.06 -9.74
C LYS A 166 -23.02 36.98 -10.02
N ALA A 167 -24.25 36.51 -9.77
CA ALA A 167 -25.47 37.30 -9.95
C ALA A 167 -25.58 38.45 -8.94
N LEU A 168 -25.14 38.24 -7.69
CA LEU A 168 -25.13 39.28 -6.66
C LEU A 168 -24.16 40.41 -6.98
N GLY A 169 -22.97 40.09 -7.48
CA GLY A 169 -21.97 41.10 -7.88
C GLY A 169 -21.43 41.97 -6.73
N VAL A 170 -21.69 41.60 -5.48
CA VAL A 170 -21.26 42.31 -4.27
C VAL A 170 -20.45 41.40 -3.35
N ARG A 171 -19.67 42.00 -2.44
CA ARG A 171 -18.86 41.24 -1.47
C ARG A 171 -19.76 40.50 -0.48
N THR A 172 -19.41 39.25 -0.18
CA THR A 172 -20.08 38.37 0.77
C THR A 172 -19.03 37.63 1.60
N VAL A 173 -19.45 36.75 2.52
CA VAL A 173 -18.53 35.92 3.30
C VAL A 173 -17.54 35.13 2.43
N PHE A 174 -17.94 34.70 1.24
CA PHE A 174 -17.05 33.97 0.31
C PHE A 174 -15.86 34.78 -0.21
N ASN A 175 -15.81 36.09 -0.01
CA ASN A 175 -14.65 36.91 -0.35
C ASN A 175 -13.50 36.75 0.66
N ILE A 176 -13.78 36.28 1.88
CA ILE A 176 -12.74 36.03 2.90
C ILE A 176 -12.50 34.54 3.12
N LEU A 177 -13.40 33.65 2.66
CA LEU A 177 -13.27 32.20 2.86
C LEU A 177 -12.21 31.54 1.98
N GLY A 178 -11.81 32.15 0.85
CA GLY A 178 -10.85 31.56 -0.08
C GLY A 178 -9.50 31.20 0.59
N PRO A 179 -8.81 32.18 1.20
CA PRO A 179 -7.62 31.93 2.01
C PRO A 179 -7.83 30.90 3.13
N LEU A 180 -8.98 30.95 3.79
CA LEU A 180 -9.28 30.09 4.93
C LEU A 180 -9.55 28.63 4.55
N ALA A 181 -9.66 28.30 3.26
CA ALA A 181 -10.12 26.99 2.78
C ALA A 181 -9.02 26.15 2.12
N ASN A 182 -7.75 26.34 2.49
CA ASN A 182 -6.62 25.58 1.94
C ASN A 182 -6.86 24.06 1.92
N PRO A 183 -6.86 23.41 0.74
CA PRO A 183 -7.13 21.97 0.61
C PRO A 183 -6.07 21.05 1.24
N ALA A 184 -4.84 21.53 1.45
CA ALA A 184 -3.77 20.77 2.10
C ALA A 184 -3.76 20.92 3.63
N GLY A 185 -4.63 21.77 4.20
CA GLY A 185 -4.68 21.99 5.64
C GLY A 185 -3.36 22.57 6.21
N ALA A 186 -2.82 23.59 5.55
CA ALA A 186 -1.59 24.25 5.99
C ALA A 186 -1.66 24.66 7.47
N THR A 187 -0.61 24.31 8.23
CA THR A 187 -0.50 24.67 9.66
C THR A 187 0.36 25.91 9.88
N VAL A 188 0.94 26.44 8.80
CA VAL A 188 1.64 27.72 8.75
C VAL A 188 1.08 28.57 7.62
N GLU A 189 0.64 29.79 7.92
CA GLU A 189 -0.04 30.64 6.93
C GLU A 189 0.30 32.12 7.08
N LEU A 190 0.69 32.76 5.97
CA LEU A 190 0.73 34.22 5.83
C LEU A 190 -0.47 34.67 4.99
N MET A 191 -1.42 35.31 5.64
CA MET A 191 -2.68 35.72 5.03
C MET A 191 -2.79 37.25 4.92
N GLY A 192 -2.94 37.73 3.70
CA GLY A 192 -3.26 39.12 3.41
C GLY A 192 -4.76 39.42 3.48
N VAL A 193 -5.12 40.61 3.99
CA VAL A 193 -6.51 41.09 3.97
C VAL A 193 -6.63 42.52 3.44
N TYR A 194 -7.66 42.78 2.63
CA TYR A 194 -7.96 44.11 2.08
C TYR A 194 -8.44 45.14 3.12
N ASP A 195 -8.79 44.72 4.34
CA ASP A 195 -9.31 45.60 5.40
C ASP A 195 -8.65 45.31 6.74
N LYS A 196 -8.04 46.33 7.34
CA LYS A 196 -7.40 46.27 8.66
C LYS A 196 -8.29 45.67 9.75
N THR A 197 -9.60 45.88 9.71
CA THR A 197 -10.55 45.39 10.71
C THR A 197 -10.66 43.86 10.71
N LEU A 198 -10.30 43.21 9.62
CA LEU A 198 -10.30 41.74 9.48
C LEU A 198 -9.05 41.08 10.06
N VAL A 199 -7.98 41.83 10.30
CA VAL A 199 -6.67 41.26 10.67
C VAL A 199 -6.74 40.38 11.93
N GLU A 200 -7.25 40.90 13.04
CA GLU A 200 -7.33 40.14 14.29
C GLU A 200 -8.44 39.07 14.29
N PRO A 201 -9.66 39.33 13.77
CA PRO A 201 -10.67 38.29 13.64
C PRO A 201 -10.21 37.09 12.82
N LEU A 202 -9.57 37.31 11.66
CA LEU A 202 -9.13 36.21 10.80
C LEU A 202 -7.92 35.48 11.36
N ALA A 203 -7.05 36.15 12.14
CA ALA A 203 -5.99 35.45 12.87
C ALA A 203 -6.58 34.42 13.85
N ARG A 204 -7.69 34.76 14.52
CA ARG A 204 -8.41 33.83 15.41
C ARG A 204 -9.07 32.69 14.64
N VAL A 205 -9.69 32.99 13.49
CA VAL A 205 -10.26 31.96 12.62
C VAL A 205 -9.19 30.96 12.16
N LEU A 206 -8.04 31.44 11.70
CA LEU A 206 -6.91 30.59 11.29
C LEU A 206 -6.45 29.67 12.43
N ALA A 207 -6.31 30.22 13.65
CA ALA A 207 -5.96 29.41 14.82
C ALA A 207 -7.01 28.34 15.13
N ASN A 208 -8.30 28.66 15.04
CA ASN A 208 -9.38 27.69 15.21
C ASN A 208 -9.35 26.58 14.15
N LEU A 209 -8.94 26.93 12.92
CA LEU A 209 -8.80 26.00 11.79
C LEU A 209 -7.48 25.21 11.80
N GLY A 210 -6.68 25.30 12.88
CA GLY A 210 -5.49 24.49 13.08
C GLY A 210 -4.16 25.13 12.70
N VAL A 211 -4.13 26.42 12.30
CA VAL A 211 -2.88 27.15 12.05
C VAL A 211 -2.15 27.37 13.37
N LYS A 212 -0.93 26.86 13.46
CA LYS A 212 -0.09 26.93 14.67
C LYS A 212 0.81 28.16 14.68
N ARG A 213 1.40 28.48 13.53
CA ARG A 213 2.24 29.68 13.32
C ARG A 213 1.66 30.43 12.14
N GLY A 214 1.47 31.73 12.22
CA GLY A 214 0.91 32.46 11.09
C GLY A 214 0.92 33.96 11.29
N ALA A 215 0.54 34.70 10.27
CA ALA A 215 0.31 36.13 10.41
C ALA A 215 -0.81 36.57 9.46
N VAL A 216 -1.71 37.41 9.97
CA VAL A 216 -2.66 38.14 9.13
C VAL A 216 -2.17 39.58 8.97
N VAL A 217 -2.11 40.06 7.73
CA VAL A 217 -1.46 41.33 7.40
C VAL A 217 -2.33 42.25 6.57
N HIS A 218 -2.16 43.56 6.77
CA HIS A 218 -2.79 44.61 5.97
C HIS A 218 -1.85 45.81 5.81
N GLY A 219 -1.45 46.13 4.59
CA GLY A 219 -0.66 47.31 4.27
C GLY A 219 -1.45 48.60 4.50
N PHE A 220 -0.83 49.64 5.06
CA PHE A 220 -1.49 50.95 5.26
C PHE A 220 -1.76 51.71 3.96
N ASP A 221 -1.25 51.21 2.85
CA ASP A 221 -1.58 51.59 1.48
C ASP A 221 -2.80 50.84 0.91
N GLY A 222 -3.40 49.92 1.68
CA GLY A 222 -4.57 49.14 1.31
C GLY A 222 -4.27 47.74 0.77
N LEU A 223 -3.00 47.38 0.61
CA LEU A 223 -2.59 46.08 0.09
C LEU A 223 -2.95 44.94 1.05
N ASP A 224 -3.38 43.82 0.49
CA ASP A 224 -3.50 42.55 1.19
C ASP A 224 -2.17 41.77 1.15
N GLU A 225 -1.06 42.45 1.44
CA GLU A 225 0.29 41.91 1.50
C GLU A 225 1.12 42.72 2.52
N ILE A 226 2.31 42.26 2.90
CA ILE A 226 3.30 43.13 3.54
C ILE A 226 3.80 44.12 2.47
N THR A 227 3.56 45.42 2.67
CA THR A 227 3.86 46.43 1.66
C THR A 227 5.31 46.90 1.73
N ALA A 228 5.89 47.25 0.58
CA ALA A 228 7.21 47.86 0.47
C ALA A 228 7.18 49.41 0.44
N ILE A 229 5.99 50.03 0.38
CA ILE A 229 5.86 51.49 0.21
C ILE A 229 5.34 52.20 1.46
N ASN A 230 4.94 51.43 2.49
CA ASN A 230 4.41 51.96 3.75
C ASN A 230 4.60 50.93 4.89
N LYS A 231 3.98 51.20 6.04
CA LYS A 231 3.87 50.26 7.16
C LYS A 231 2.76 49.23 6.92
N THR A 232 2.90 48.07 7.56
CA THR A 232 1.89 47.01 7.58
C THR A 232 1.40 46.78 9.00
N TYR A 233 0.08 46.61 9.17
CA TYR A 233 -0.49 46.09 10.42
C TYR A 233 -0.46 44.57 10.37
N VAL A 234 0.06 43.96 11.44
CA VAL A 234 0.24 42.51 11.55
C VAL A 234 -0.45 42.02 12.80
N CYS A 235 -1.16 40.90 12.73
CA CYS A 235 -1.52 40.08 13.88
C CYS A 235 -0.88 38.70 13.70
N GLU A 236 0.14 38.43 14.49
CA GLU A 236 0.90 37.18 14.45
C GLU A 236 0.28 36.13 15.39
N ILE A 237 0.24 34.89 14.90
CA ILE A 237 -0.22 33.69 15.59
C ILE A 237 1.01 32.87 15.99
N ASN A 238 1.11 32.58 17.29
CA ASN A 238 2.11 31.65 17.81
C ASN A 238 1.47 30.72 18.84
N ASN A 239 1.11 29.52 18.41
CA ASN A 239 0.54 28.45 19.23
C ASN A 239 -0.62 28.95 20.13
N GLY A 240 -1.61 29.61 19.51
CA GLY A 240 -2.77 30.18 20.20
C GLY A 240 -2.53 31.53 20.89
N THR A 241 -1.30 32.06 20.87
CA THR A 241 -1.00 33.44 21.30
C THR A 241 -1.08 34.39 20.12
N PHE A 242 -1.70 35.56 20.32
CA PHE A 242 -1.88 36.58 19.29
C PHE A 242 -1.13 37.85 19.65
N THR A 243 -0.25 38.33 18.76
CA THR A 243 0.51 39.56 18.97
C THR A 243 0.28 40.51 17.80
N SER A 244 -0.32 41.67 18.07
CA SER A 244 -0.54 42.72 17.06
C SER A 244 0.56 43.78 17.11
N TYR A 245 1.13 44.13 15.96
CA TYR A 245 2.16 45.16 15.85
C TYR A 245 2.16 45.84 14.48
N LYS A 246 3.02 46.85 14.34
CA LYS A 246 3.28 47.52 13.05
C LYS A 246 4.64 47.06 12.54
N PHE A 247 4.65 46.55 11.33
CA PHE A 247 5.86 46.22 10.59
C PHE A 247 6.24 47.43 9.71
N ASP A 248 7.49 47.88 9.80
CA ASP A 248 8.04 48.94 8.95
C ASP A 248 9.23 48.37 8.16
N PRO A 249 9.20 48.37 6.81
CA PRO A 249 10.34 48.00 5.97
C PRO A 249 11.67 48.65 6.39
N LYS A 250 11.63 49.87 6.93
CA LYS A 250 12.83 50.60 7.37
C LYS A 250 13.54 49.95 8.56
N ASP A 251 12.81 49.24 9.40
CA ASP A 251 13.40 48.51 10.55
C ASP A 251 14.31 47.35 10.08
N TYR A 252 14.16 46.93 8.82
CA TYR A 252 14.93 45.85 8.19
C TYR A 252 15.90 46.37 7.11
N GLY A 253 16.15 47.68 7.08
CA GLY A 253 17.13 48.29 6.19
C GLY A 253 16.64 48.57 4.76
N PHE A 254 15.34 48.52 4.50
CA PHE A 254 14.76 48.90 3.21
C PHE A 254 14.21 50.32 3.24
N GLU A 255 14.51 51.10 2.20
CA GLU A 255 13.76 52.33 1.93
C GLU A 255 12.40 52.01 1.33
N TYR A 256 11.45 52.93 1.51
CA TYR A 256 10.15 52.81 0.85
C TYR A 256 10.32 52.88 -0.66
N ALA A 257 9.75 51.90 -1.35
CA ALA A 257 9.68 51.92 -2.81
C ALA A 257 8.66 52.96 -3.30
N ASP A 258 8.75 53.34 -4.57
CA ASP A 258 7.67 54.10 -5.21
C ASP A 258 6.48 53.15 -5.52
N LYS A 259 5.25 53.68 -5.45
CA LYS A 259 4.04 52.89 -5.76
C LYS A 259 4.10 52.29 -7.17
N THR A 260 4.63 53.04 -8.13
CA THR A 260 4.77 52.58 -9.54
C THR A 260 5.72 51.40 -9.68
N GLU A 261 6.65 51.22 -8.73
CA GLU A 261 7.54 50.06 -8.73
C GLU A 261 6.78 48.77 -8.42
N LEU A 262 5.64 48.79 -7.75
CA LEU A 262 4.87 47.58 -7.43
C LEU A 262 3.83 47.21 -8.49
N GLU A 263 3.64 48.03 -9.52
CA GLU A 263 2.65 47.78 -10.56
C GLU A 263 2.93 46.46 -11.32
N GLY A 264 1.85 45.71 -11.54
CA GLY A 264 1.82 44.53 -12.38
C GLY A 264 1.13 44.77 -13.72
N GLY A 265 1.02 43.71 -14.51
CA GLY A 265 0.33 43.72 -15.79
C GLY A 265 -0.60 42.53 -15.96
N ASP A 266 -0.80 42.12 -17.21
CA ASP A 266 -1.44 40.84 -17.51
C ASP A 266 -0.55 39.65 -17.10
N ALA A 267 -1.03 38.43 -17.37
CA ALA A 267 -0.33 37.20 -17.03
C ALA A 267 1.07 37.11 -17.62
N THR A 268 1.30 37.60 -18.85
CA THR A 268 2.60 37.55 -19.51
C THR A 268 3.58 38.51 -18.84
N VAL A 269 3.13 39.75 -18.59
CA VAL A 269 3.94 40.76 -17.90
C VAL A 269 4.30 40.31 -16.49
N ASN A 270 3.35 39.73 -15.75
CA ASN A 270 3.62 39.23 -14.39
C ASN A 270 4.56 38.00 -14.40
N ALA A 271 4.50 37.14 -15.41
CA ALA A 271 5.46 36.05 -15.59
C ALA A 271 6.88 36.57 -15.83
N GLU A 272 7.04 37.58 -16.67
CA GLU A 272 8.34 38.23 -16.90
C GLU A 272 8.88 38.92 -15.64
N ILE A 273 8.03 39.66 -14.93
CA ILE A 273 8.38 40.28 -13.64
C ILE A 273 8.88 39.21 -12.67
N THR A 274 8.14 38.11 -12.52
CA THR A 274 8.50 37.00 -11.63
C THR A 274 9.89 36.46 -11.99
N ARG A 275 10.14 36.17 -13.28
CA ARG A 275 11.46 35.69 -13.74
C ARG A 275 12.58 36.68 -13.47
N ARG A 276 12.38 37.98 -13.70
CA ARG A 276 13.42 39.00 -13.43
C ARG A 276 13.72 39.15 -11.95
N VAL A 277 12.69 39.20 -11.10
CA VAL A 277 12.85 39.31 -9.64
C VAL A 277 13.58 38.08 -9.09
N LEU A 278 13.14 36.87 -9.46
CA LEU A 278 13.81 35.63 -9.05
C LEU A 278 15.21 35.48 -9.66
N GLY A 279 15.46 36.10 -10.82
CA GLY A 279 16.77 36.21 -11.46
C GLY A 279 17.69 37.30 -10.88
N GLY A 280 17.27 37.99 -9.82
CA GLY A 280 18.11 38.92 -9.06
C GLY A 280 17.94 40.41 -9.40
N GLU A 281 16.96 40.79 -10.22
CA GLU A 281 16.64 42.21 -10.48
C GLU A 281 16.39 42.97 -9.16
N GLN A 282 17.03 44.13 -9.01
CA GLN A 282 16.90 44.97 -7.83
C GLN A 282 15.71 45.94 -7.96
N GLY A 283 15.19 46.44 -6.84
CA GLY A 283 14.13 47.46 -6.79
C GLY A 283 12.92 47.08 -5.94
N GLY A 284 11.86 47.90 -5.99
CA GLY A 284 10.68 47.77 -5.12
C GLY A 284 9.95 46.42 -5.23
N LYS A 285 9.88 45.83 -6.43
CA LYS A 285 9.30 44.48 -6.62
C LYS A 285 10.07 43.41 -5.85
N ARG A 286 11.41 43.48 -5.88
CA ARG A 286 12.27 42.59 -5.10
C ARG A 286 12.08 42.83 -3.61
N THR A 287 12.04 44.08 -3.16
CA THR A 287 11.77 44.40 -1.75
C THR A 287 10.45 43.79 -1.29
N ALA A 288 9.36 43.96 -2.06
CA ALA A 288 8.05 43.42 -1.70
C ALA A 288 8.07 41.89 -1.51
N VAL A 289 8.72 41.13 -2.40
CA VAL A 289 8.80 39.66 -2.25
C VAL A 289 9.72 39.24 -1.11
N LEU A 290 10.79 39.98 -0.82
CA LEU A 290 11.68 39.68 0.31
C LEU A 290 10.98 39.83 1.66
N LEU A 291 10.16 40.87 1.83
CA LEU A 291 9.41 41.09 3.06
C LEU A 291 8.38 39.99 3.31
N ASN A 292 7.62 39.62 2.27
CA ASN A 292 6.59 38.58 2.38
C ASN A 292 7.18 37.17 2.51
N ALA A 293 8.17 36.82 1.68
CA ALA A 293 8.87 35.54 1.79
C ALA A 293 9.63 35.43 3.12
N GLY A 294 10.28 36.50 3.58
CA GLY A 294 11.00 36.53 4.84
C GLY A 294 10.10 36.31 6.06
N MET A 295 8.90 36.92 6.06
CA MET A 295 7.89 36.64 7.08
C MET A 295 7.45 35.18 7.07
N ALA A 296 7.13 34.63 5.90
CA ALA A 296 6.73 33.23 5.80
C ALA A 296 7.83 32.25 6.24
N ILE A 297 9.10 32.52 5.89
CA ILE A 297 10.26 31.74 6.34
C ILE A 297 10.40 31.79 7.87
N TYR A 298 10.28 32.98 8.47
CA TYR A 298 10.28 33.19 9.92
C TYR A 298 9.16 32.42 10.64
N LEU A 299 7.97 32.39 10.06
CA LEU A 299 6.82 31.66 10.62
C LEU A 299 7.03 30.14 10.55
N ALA A 300 7.69 29.66 9.50
CA ALA A 300 7.88 28.24 9.23
C ALA A 300 9.09 27.62 9.94
N LYS A 301 10.13 28.40 10.23
CA LYS A 301 11.34 27.93 10.91
C LYS A 301 11.36 28.35 12.37
N ASP A 302 11.63 27.40 13.25
CA ASP A 302 11.77 27.68 14.67
C ASP A 302 13.16 28.26 14.98
N GLY A 303 13.21 29.18 15.95
CA GLY A 303 14.45 29.70 16.52
C GLY A 303 15.15 30.79 15.70
N ILE A 304 14.54 31.27 14.61
CA ILE A 304 15.06 32.40 13.83
C ILE A 304 14.26 33.68 14.08
N THR A 305 14.87 34.82 13.80
CA THR A 305 14.25 36.14 13.79
C THR A 305 13.70 36.49 12.41
N LEU A 306 12.80 37.47 12.34
CA LEU A 306 12.27 37.97 11.06
C LEU A 306 13.36 38.55 10.15
N ALA A 307 14.38 39.19 10.73
CA ALA A 307 15.53 39.69 9.98
C ALA A 307 16.33 38.55 9.33
N GLU A 308 16.53 37.43 10.04
CA GLU A 308 17.18 36.24 9.49
C GLU A 308 16.34 35.59 8.39
N GLY A 309 15.01 35.55 8.54
CA GLY A 309 14.10 35.07 7.49
C GLY A 309 14.19 35.90 6.20
N ILE A 310 14.27 37.23 6.31
CA ILE A 310 14.45 38.14 5.18
C ILE A 310 15.83 37.94 4.52
N GLU A 311 16.90 37.79 5.30
CA GLU A 311 18.24 37.55 4.74
C GLU A 311 18.31 36.18 4.05
N GLU A 312 17.63 35.16 4.56
CA GLU A 312 17.51 33.87 3.87
C GLU A 312 16.75 33.99 2.54
N ALA A 313 15.62 34.71 2.52
CA ALA A 313 14.88 34.98 1.29
C ALA A 313 15.78 35.67 0.23
N LYS A 314 16.59 36.63 0.67
CA LYS A 314 17.55 37.34 -0.17
C LYS A 314 18.62 36.40 -0.72
N HIS A 315 19.17 35.53 0.11
CA HIS A 315 20.13 34.51 -0.31
C HIS A 315 19.53 33.54 -1.34
N MET A 316 18.26 33.15 -1.23
CA MET A 316 17.61 32.27 -2.22
C MET A 316 17.48 32.91 -3.60
N ILE A 317 17.23 34.22 -3.67
CA ILE A 317 17.25 34.96 -4.92
C ILE A 317 18.68 35.09 -5.45
N ASP A 318 19.61 35.57 -4.62
CA ASP A 318 20.99 35.90 -5.06
C ASP A 318 21.81 34.68 -5.47
N SER A 319 21.51 33.51 -4.90
CA SER A 319 22.12 32.23 -5.29
C SER A 319 21.52 31.63 -6.57
N GLY A 320 20.45 32.21 -7.12
CA GLY A 320 19.71 31.69 -8.28
C GLY A 320 18.79 30.50 -7.95
N LYS A 321 18.76 30.04 -6.69
CA LYS A 321 17.94 28.89 -6.27
C LYS A 321 16.46 29.15 -6.44
N ALA A 322 15.98 30.35 -6.12
CA ALA A 322 14.56 30.69 -6.24
C ALA A 322 14.05 30.58 -7.70
N LEU A 323 14.86 31.01 -8.68
CA LEU A 323 14.54 30.86 -10.10
C LEU A 323 14.55 29.38 -10.51
N ALA A 324 15.57 28.62 -10.10
CA ALA A 324 15.67 27.20 -10.38
C ALA A 324 14.50 26.39 -9.78
N THR A 325 14.05 26.72 -8.57
CA THR A 325 12.88 26.11 -7.93
C THR A 325 11.60 26.38 -8.71
N MET A 326 11.38 27.60 -9.20
CA MET A 326 10.24 27.92 -10.07
C MET A 326 10.28 27.10 -11.37
N GLU A 327 11.44 26.95 -12.01
CA GLU A 327 11.60 26.10 -13.21
C GLU A 327 11.36 24.62 -12.91
N GLN A 328 11.84 24.13 -11.77
CA GLN A 328 11.61 22.76 -11.30
C GLN A 328 10.12 22.50 -11.00
N PHE A 329 9.42 23.46 -10.39
CA PHE A 329 7.98 23.41 -10.19
C PHE A 329 7.25 23.27 -11.52
N VAL A 330 7.53 24.16 -12.49
CA VAL A 330 6.91 24.09 -13.83
C VAL A 330 7.16 22.72 -14.46
N LYS A 331 8.41 22.26 -14.48
CA LYS A 331 8.77 20.95 -15.03
C LYS A 331 8.05 19.80 -14.33
N ALA A 332 8.00 19.81 -13.00
CA ALA A 332 7.31 18.78 -12.22
C ALA A 332 5.83 18.70 -12.57
N THR A 333 5.14 19.85 -12.70
CA THR A 333 3.72 19.88 -13.12
C THR A 333 3.51 19.36 -14.55
N GLN A 334 4.52 19.39 -15.41
CA GLN A 334 4.41 18.86 -16.77
C GLN A 334 4.63 17.34 -16.81
N GLU A 335 5.50 16.83 -15.94
CA GLU A 335 5.92 15.42 -15.85
C GLU A 335 4.94 14.52 -15.07
N VAL A 336 3.97 15.09 -14.34
CA VAL A 336 2.92 14.27 -13.73
C VAL A 336 2.08 13.57 -14.80
N GLU A 337 1.79 12.29 -14.55
CA GLU A 337 0.91 11.47 -15.39
C GLU A 337 -0.47 12.14 -15.49
N SER A 338 -0.89 12.49 -16.71
CA SER A 338 -2.27 12.95 -16.96
C SER A 338 -3.19 11.75 -17.21
N PRO A 339 -4.51 11.88 -16.97
CA PRO A 339 -5.48 10.84 -17.31
C PRO A 339 -5.36 10.34 -18.76
N GLU A 340 -5.09 11.24 -19.70
CA GLU A 340 -4.89 10.92 -21.12
C GLU A 340 -3.61 10.10 -21.33
N SER A 341 -2.52 10.43 -20.62
CA SER A 341 -1.27 9.68 -20.71
C SER A 341 -1.39 8.27 -20.14
N VAL A 342 -2.09 8.10 -19.01
CA VAL A 342 -2.35 6.79 -18.40
C VAL A 342 -3.27 5.97 -19.31
N LYS A 343 -4.32 6.59 -19.87
CA LYS A 343 -5.18 5.96 -20.87
C LYS A 343 -4.40 5.49 -22.10
N ALA A 344 -3.53 6.33 -22.65
CA ALA A 344 -2.69 5.97 -23.79
C ALA A 344 -1.74 4.82 -23.46
N ALA A 345 -1.12 4.82 -22.28
CA ALA A 345 -0.26 3.74 -21.80
C ALA A 345 -1.03 2.43 -21.62
N ALA A 346 -2.23 2.49 -21.00
CA ALA A 346 -3.09 1.32 -20.82
C ALA A 346 -3.52 0.70 -22.15
N LEU A 347 -3.90 1.53 -23.13
CA LEU A 347 -4.30 1.09 -24.47
C LEU A 347 -3.12 0.54 -25.30
N ALA A 348 -1.88 0.89 -24.96
CA ALA A 348 -0.69 0.35 -25.60
C ALA A 348 -0.28 -1.03 -25.05
N LEU A 349 -0.81 -1.44 -23.88
CA LEU A 349 -0.56 -2.75 -23.30
C LEU A 349 -1.43 -3.83 -24.00
N PRO A 350 -0.97 -5.10 -24.06
CA PRO A 350 -1.77 -6.18 -24.66
C PRO A 350 -3.13 -6.35 -23.99
N SER A 351 -4.19 -6.38 -24.79
CA SER A 351 -5.58 -6.61 -24.33
C SER A 351 -6.02 -8.07 -24.41
N ASP A 352 -5.43 -8.87 -25.29
CA ASP A 352 -5.70 -10.31 -25.37
C ASP A 352 -4.84 -11.08 -24.35
N THR A 353 -5.23 -11.01 -23.08
CA THR A 353 -4.51 -11.62 -21.96
C THR A 353 -4.96 -13.03 -21.65
N GLY A 354 -6.09 -13.48 -22.22
CA GLY A 354 -6.76 -14.73 -21.84
C GLY A 354 -7.43 -14.68 -20.46
N PHE A 355 -7.65 -13.50 -19.88
CA PHE A 355 -8.29 -13.29 -18.57
C PHE A 355 -7.68 -14.17 -17.46
N PRO A 356 -6.39 -13.96 -17.11
CA PRO A 356 -5.65 -14.87 -16.22
C PRO A 356 -6.28 -15.00 -14.83
N PHE A 357 -6.95 -13.95 -14.34
CA PHE A 357 -7.70 -14.01 -13.08
C PHE A 357 -8.86 -15.01 -13.13
N GLU A 358 -9.71 -14.93 -14.16
CA GLU A 358 -10.80 -15.89 -14.38
C GLU A 358 -10.28 -17.31 -14.64
N ALA A 359 -9.16 -17.44 -15.35
CA ALA A 359 -8.56 -18.74 -15.61
C ALA A 359 -8.06 -19.39 -14.31
N ALA A 360 -7.39 -18.62 -13.45
CA ALA A 360 -6.88 -19.10 -12.16
C ALA A 360 -8.01 -19.58 -11.22
N LEU A 361 -9.12 -18.84 -11.17
CA LEU A 361 -10.29 -19.19 -10.34
C LEU A 361 -11.08 -20.41 -10.81
N ARG A 362 -10.68 -21.04 -11.93
CA ARG A 362 -11.27 -22.29 -12.45
C ARG A 362 -10.33 -23.49 -12.38
N GLN A 363 -9.11 -23.34 -11.85
CA GLN A 363 -8.10 -24.41 -11.89
C GLN A 363 -8.34 -25.52 -10.86
N GLN A 364 -8.84 -25.15 -9.67
CA GLN A 364 -9.06 -26.07 -8.55
C GLN A 364 -10.54 -26.23 -8.23
N ASP A 365 -10.87 -27.26 -7.45
CA ASP A 365 -12.20 -27.49 -6.89
C ASP A 365 -12.63 -26.33 -5.98
N PHE A 366 -11.68 -25.76 -5.23
CA PHE A 366 -11.88 -24.57 -4.41
C PHE A 366 -10.66 -23.65 -4.51
N ASN A 367 -10.89 -22.35 -4.65
CA ASN A 367 -9.83 -21.37 -4.93
C ASN A 367 -9.86 -20.24 -3.89
N PHE A 368 -8.69 -19.81 -3.42
CA PHE A 368 -8.59 -18.66 -2.52
C PHE A 368 -8.01 -17.44 -3.22
N ILE A 369 -8.68 -16.30 -3.01
CA ILE A 369 -8.16 -14.97 -3.29
C ILE A 369 -7.64 -14.41 -1.96
N CYS A 370 -6.32 -14.35 -1.80
CA CYS A 370 -5.72 -13.91 -0.54
C CYS A 370 -5.47 -12.40 -0.57
N GLU A 371 -5.98 -11.68 0.42
CA GLU A 371 -5.93 -10.22 0.48
C GLU A 371 -4.72 -9.72 1.27
N VAL A 372 -4.01 -8.76 0.68
CA VAL A 372 -2.89 -8.01 1.26
C VAL A 372 -3.42 -6.66 1.72
N LYS A 373 -3.52 -6.47 3.05
CA LYS A 373 -4.22 -5.34 3.67
C LYS A 373 -3.51 -4.82 4.91
N LYS A 374 -3.27 -3.50 4.93
CA LYS A 374 -2.61 -2.81 6.06
C LYS A 374 -3.58 -2.37 7.15
N ALA A 375 -4.74 -1.83 6.76
CA ALA A 375 -5.75 -1.30 7.68
C ALA A 375 -7.19 -1.65 7.24
N SER A 376 -8.16 -1.46 8.13
CA SER A 376 -9.60 -1.46 7.79
C SER A 376 -10.35 -0.31 8.45
N PRO A 377 -11.47 0.15 7.86
CA PRO A 377 -12.34 1.14 8.50
C PRO A 377 -12.81 0.75 9.92
N SER A 378 -13.03 -0.55 10.15
CA SER A 378 -13.58 -1.07 11.40
C SER A 378 -12.54 -1.28 12.49
N LYS A 379 -11.26 -1.47 12.15
CA LYS A 379 -10.21 -1.88 13.10
C LYS A 379 -8.98 -0.96 13.09
N GLY A 380 -8.93 0.04 12.22
CA GLY A 380 -7.76 0.89 12.05
C GLY A 380 -6.58 0.10 11.45
N ILE A 381 -5.36 0.39 11.90
CA ILE A 381 -4.14 -0.30 11.44
C ILE A 381 -4.15 -1.73 11.99
N ILE A 382 -4.12 -2.71 11.08
CA ILE A 382 -4.12 -4.15 11.39
C ILE A 382 -2.68 -4.67 11.46
N ALA A 383 -1.78 -4.13 10.63
CA ALA A 383 -0.37 -4.49 10.58
C ALA A 383 0.51 -3.23 10.61
N GLU A 384 1.13 -2.95 11.76
CA GLU A 384 2.09 -1.84 11.89
C GLU A 384 3.35 -2.10 11.05
N HIS A 385 3.89 -3.31 11.14
CA HIS A 385 4.91 -3.82 10.23
C HIS A 385 4.21 -4.56 9.08
N PHE A 386 4.36 -4.06 7.85
CA PHE A 386 3.62 -4.55 6.68
C PHE A 386 4.57 -4.97 5.56
N PRO A 387 5.20 -6.16 5.64
CA PRO A 387 6.10 -6.68 4.61
C PRO A 387 5.28 -7.29 3.45
N TYR A 388 4.56 -6.45 2.71
CA TYR A 388 3.57 -6.85 1.69
C TYR A 388 4.12 -7.78 0.60
N LEU A 389 5.40 -7.65 0.22
CA LEU A 389 6.03 -8.56 -0.75
C LEU A 389 6.28 -9.96 -0.19
N GLU A 390 6.67 -10.07 1.07
CA GLU A 390 6.85 -11.37 1.73
C GLU A 390 5.50 -12.05 1.90
N ILE A 391 4.49 -11.31 2.35
CA ILE A 391 3.10 -11.79 2.46
C ILE A 391 2.59 -12.30 1.10
N ALA A 392 2.82 -11.57 0.02
CA ALA A 392 2.39 -11.98 -1.31
C ALA A 392 3.09 -13.28 -1.77
N LYS A 393 4.39 -13.43 -1.51
CA LYS A 393 5.13 -14.67 -1.80
C LYS A 393 4.66 -15.84 -0.95
N GLU A 394 4.35 -15.61 0.32
CA GLU A 394 3.77 -16.63 1.21
C GLU A 394 2.42 -17.13 0.64
N TYR A 395 1.55 -16.23 0.20
CA TYR A 395 0.27 -16.62 -0.43
C TYR A 395 0.46 -17.43 -1.71
N GLU A 396 1.39 -17.03 -2.58
CA GLU A 396 1.70 -17.78 -3.79
C GLU A 396 2.22 -19.19 -3.47
N VAL A 397 3.20 -19.31 -2.56
CA VAL A 397 3.76 -20.61 -2.14
C VAL A 397 2.70 -21.50 -1.49
N ALA A 398 1.75 -20.89 -0.79
CA ALA A 398 0.64 -21.58 -0.13
C ALA A 398 -0.45 -22.06 -1.10
N GLY A 399 -0.39 -21.68 -2.38
CA GLY A 399 -1.32 -22.12 -3.41
C GLY A 399 -2.53 -21.21 -3.63
N ALA A 400 -2.47 -19.94 -3.21
CA ALA A 400 -3.51 -18.98 -3.55
C ALA A 400 -3.70 -18.87 -5.07
N ALA A 401 -4.95 -18.82 -5.53
CA ALA A 401 -5.27 -18.68 -6.95
C ALA A 401 -5.04 -17.24 -7.45
N ALA A 402 -5.24 -16.26 -6.58
CA ALA A 402 -5.00 -14.85 -6.87
C ALA A 402 -4.71 -14.06 -5.59
N ILE A 403 -4.16 -12.86 -5.77
CA ILE A 403 -3.92 -11.92 -4.66
C ILE A 403 -4.81 -10.69 -4.83
N SER A 404 -5.53 -10.30 -3.78
CA SER A 404 -6.27 -9.04 -3.71
C SER A 404 -5.39 -7.99 -3.02
N VAL A 405 -5.18 -6.83 -3.64
CA VAL A 405 -4.34 -5.76 -3.09
C VAL A 405 -5.15 -4.49 -2.93
N LEU A 406 -5.20 -3.96 -1.70
CA LEU A 406 -5.87 -2.70 -1.39
C LEU A 406 -5.02 -1.51 -1.87
N THR A 407 -5.61 -0.64 -2.68
CA THR A 407 -4.95 0.58 -3.19
C THR A 407 -5.53 1.89 -2.65
N GLU A 408 -6.62 1.82 -1.89
CA GLU A 408 -7.30 2.99 -1.33
C GLU A 408 -6.53 3.56 -0.11
N PRO A 409 -6.11 4.84 -0.15
CA PRO A 409 -5.16 5.40 0.81
C PRO A 409 -5.77 5.86 2.14
N ASP A 410 -7.05 6.22 2.19
CA ASP A 410 -7.63 6.91 3.35
C ASP A 410 -8.08 5.93 4.43
N PHE A 411 -8.87 4.92 4.07
CA PHE A 411 -9.46 3.95 4.98
C PHE A 411 -8.63 2.66 5.09
N PHE A 412 -8.05 2.20 4.00
CA PHE A 412 -7.29 0.95 3.96
C PHE A 412 -5.78 1.13 4.08
N LYS A 413 -5.29 2.38 3.98
CA LYS A 413 -3.85 2.72 3.93
C LYS A 413 -3.12 1.94 2.82
N GLY A 414 -3.82 1.72 1.71
CA GLY A 414 -3.30 1.12 0.49
C GLY A 414 -2.37 2.09 -0.25
N ASP A 415 -1.62 1.54 -1.21
CA ASP A 415 -0.68 2.30 -2.03
C ASP A 415 -0.56 1.61 -3.40
N LYS A 416 -0.49 2.40 -4.49
CA LYS A 416 -0.25 1.88 -5.85
C LYS A 416 1.05 1.08 -5.94
N LYS A 417 2.07 1.44 -5.14
CA LYS A 417 3.36 0.75 -5.07
C LYS A 417 3.17 -0.72 -4.67
N TYR A 418 2.27 -1.01 -3.72
CA TYR A 418 2.01 -2.38 -3.30
C TYR A 418 1.52 -3.22 -4.47
N LEU A 419 0.55 -2.70 -5.24
CA LEU A 419 0.01 -3.40 -6.40
C LEU A 419 1.09 -3.62 -7.47
N GLN A 420 1.84 -2.57 -7.82
CA GLN A 420 2.87 -2.63 -8.85
C GLN A 420 3.99 -3.63 -8.50
N GLU A 421 4.51 -3.55 -7.28
CA GLU A 421 5.61 -4.41 -6.87
C GLU A 421 5.15 -5.86 -6.68
N ILE A 422 3.96 -6.11 -6.12
CA ILE A 422 3.39 -7.46 -6.00
C ILE A 422 3.16 -8.05 -7.38
N ALA A 423 2.49 -7.34 -8.29
CA ALA A 423 2.21 -7.81 -9.64
C ALA A 423 3.48 -8.14 -10.45
N SER A 424 4.59 -7.44 -10.19
CA SER A 424 5.88 -7.74 -10.80
C SER A 424 6.65 -8.90 -10.13
N THR A 425 6.28 -9.27 -8.91
CA THR A 425 7.01 -10.22 -8.06
C THR A 425 6.40 -11.63 -8.10
N VAL A 426 5.08 -11.75 -8.04
CA VAL A 426 4.36 -13.04 -8.07
C VAL A 426 3.96 -13.42 -9.50
N LYS A 427 3.68 -14.70 -9.73
CA LYS A 427 3.23 -15.24 -11.02
C LYS A 427 1.71 -15.41 -11.08
N ILE A 428 1.02 -15.44 -9.94
CA ILE A 428 -0.43 -15.52 -9.86
C ILE A 428 -1.09 -14.15 -10.11
N PRO A 429 -2.31 -14.10 -10.68
CA PRO A 429 -2.97 -12.86 -11.04
C PRO A 429 -3.32 -12.00 -9.82
N VAL A 430 -3.30 -10.68 -10.00
CA VAL A 430 -3.53 -9.70 -8.93
C VAL A 430 -4.78 -8.87 -9.20
N LEU A 431 -5.66 -8.76 -8.20
CA LEU A 431 -6.86 -7.94 -8.17
C LEU A 431 -6.55 -6.59 -7.51
N ARG A 432 -6.84 -5.47 -8.19
CA ARG A 432 -6.91 -4.15 -7.56
C ARG A 432 -8.23 -4.04 -6.78
N LYS A 433 -8.16 -4.01 -5.45
CA LYS A 433 -9.31 -3.80 -4.58
C LYS A 433 -9.37 -2.33 -4.14
N ASP A 434 -10.35 -1.61 -4.66
CA ASP A 434 -10.51 -0.17 -4.48
C ASP A 434 -11.97 0.25 -4.74
N PHE A 435 -12.35 1.48 -4.39
CA PHE A 435 -13.62 2.07 -4.81
C PHE A 435 -13.47 2.69 -6.19
N ILE A 436 -13.70 1.90 -7.24
CA ILE A 436 -13.65 2.38 -8.62
C ILE A 436 -14.94 3.13 -8.96
N ILE A 437 -14.81 4.44 -9.21
CA ILE A 437 -15.90 5.36 -9.55
C ILE A 437 -15.62 6.16 -10.84
N ASP A 438 -14.42 6.06 -11.40
CA ASP A 438 -14.01 6.72 -12.64
C ASP A 438 -13.25 5.76 -13.58
N GLU A 439 -13.43 5.93 -14.89
CA GLU A 439 -12.71 5.16 -15.93
C GLU A 439 -11.19 5.26 -15.79
N TYR A 440 -10.69 6.42 -15.35
CA TYR A 440 -9.27 6.66 -15.10
C TYR A 440 -8.65 5.59 -14.19
N GLN A 441 -9.37 5.16 -13.15
CA GLN A 441 -8.90 4.13 -12.23
C GLN A 441 -8.76 2.76 -12.91
N ILE A 442 -9.54 2.48 -13.95
CA ILE A 442 -9.46 1.23 -14.72
C ILE A 442 -8.20 1.23 -15.61
N TYR A 443 -7.91 2.35 -16.27
CA TYR A 443 -6.65 2.51 -17.01
C TYR A 443 -5.43 2.42 -16.09
N GLN A 444 -5.48 3.05 -14.90
CA GLN A 444 -4.44 2.91 -13.88
C GLN A 444 -4.24 1.45 -13.48
N ALA A 445 -5.31 0.70 -13.20
CA ALA A 445 -5.20 -0.71 -12.82
C ALA A 445 -4.44 -1.52 -13.87
N LYS A 446 -4.73 -1.30 -15.16
CA LYS A 446 -4.01 -1.95 -16.27
C LYS A 446 -2.53 -1.59 -16.28
N VAL A 447 -2.20 -0.30 -16.15
CA VAL A 447 -0.80 0.18 -16.15
C VAL A 447 -0.03 -0.32 -14.93
N TRP A 448 -0.69 -0.45 -13.79
CA TRP A 448 -0.09 -0.94 -12.55
C TRP A 448 0.09 -2.46 -12.49
N GLY A 449 -0.32 -3.19 -13.54
CA GLY A 449 -0.12 -4.63 -13.65
C GLY A 449 -1.25 -5.47 -13.05
N ALA A 450 -2.40 -4.88 -12.72
CA ALA A 450 -3.55 -5.66 -12.29
C ALA A 450 -4.01 -6.62 -13.40
N SER A 451 -4.54 -7.77 -12.99
CA SER A 451 -5.24 -8.74 -13.84
C SER A 451 -6.76 -8.63 -13.69
N ALA A 452 -7.23 -8.03 -12.59
CA ALA A 452 -8.64 -7.80 -12.32
C ALA A 452 -8.87 -6.52 -11.51
N ILE A 453 -10.11 -6.03 -11.54
CA ILE A 453 -10.59 -4.89 -10.76
C ILE A 453 -11.84 -5.25 -9.95
N LEU A 454 -12.07 -4.53 -8.86
CA LEU A 454 -13.32 -4.58 -8.08
C LEU A 454 -14.31 -3.51 -8.59
N LEU A 455 -15.56 -3.91 -8.82
CA LEU A 455 -16.69 -3.01 -9.06
C LEU A 455 -17.78 -3.28 -8.00
N ILE A 456 -18.33 -2.24 -7.36
CA ILE A 456 -19.23 -2.41 -6.20
C ILE A 456 -20.63 -1.91 -6.55
N CYS A 457 -21.65 -2.78 -6.46
CA CYS A 457 -23.04 -2.42 -6.77
C CYS A 457 -23.60 -1.30 -5.87
N ALA A 458 -23.19 -1.24 -4.61
CA ALA A 458 -23.58 -0.17 -3.69
C ALA A 458 -23.07 1.23 -4.11
N CYS A 459 -22.05 1.31 -4.98
CA CYS A 459 -21.44 2.55 -5.42
C CYS A 459 -21.84 2.97 -6.84
N LEU A 460 -22.28 2.03 -7.68
CA LEU A 460 -22.43 2.21 -9.12
C LEU A 460 -23.81 1.74 -9.60
N ASP A 461 -24.45 2.52 -10.48
CA ASP A 461 -25.67 2.07 -11.16
C ASP A 461 -25.37 1.06 -12.28
N VAL A 462 -26.38 0.32 -12.72
CA VAL A 462 -26.24 -0.73 -13.76
C VAL A 462 -25.60 -0.20 -15.06
N PRO A 463 -25.98 0.97 -15.61
CA PRO A 463 -25.30 1.54 -16.78
C PRO A 463 -23.80 1.78 -16.56
N THR A 464 -23.42 2.30 -15.38
CA THR A 464 -22.01 2.56 -15.06
C THR A 464 -21.25 1.27 -14.83
N LEU A 465 -21.82 0.30 -14.12
CA LEU A 465 -21.26 -1.05 -13.96
C LEU A 465 -20.97 -1.71 -15.31
N THR A 466 -21.95 -1.69 -16.21
CA THR A 466 -21.83 -2.26 -17.56
C THR A 466 -20.69 -1.61 -18.32
N LYS A 467 -20.66 -0.26 -18.31
CA LYS A 467 -19.63 0.52 -18.99
C LYS A 467 -18.24 0.24 -18.46
N PHE A 468 -18.07 0.18 -17.13
CA PHE A 468 -16.77 -0.07 -16.50
C PHE A 468 -16.30 -1.51 -16.71
N ARG A 469 -17.20 -2.49 -16.63
CA ARG A 469 -16.92 -3.89 -16.95
C ARG A 469 -16.47 -4.04 -18.41
N GLU A 470 -17.18 -3.44 -19.35
CA GLU A 470 -16.81 -3.48 -20.78
C GLU A 470 -15.47 -2.80 -21.05
N LEU A 471 -15.17 -1.69 -20.37
CA LEU A 471 -13.88 -1.03 -20.46
C LEU A 471 -12.76 -1.94 -19.91
N ALA A 472 -12.96 -2.58 -18.76
CA ALA A 472 -12.02 -3.53 -18.19
C ALA A 472 -11.77 -4.71 -19.14
N ASP A 473 -12.84 -5.30 -19.70
CA ASP A 473 -12.76 -6.36 -20.72
C ASP A 473 -11.94 -5.92 -21.93
N SER A 474 -12.16 -4.70 -22.43
CA SER A 474 -11.43 -4.17 -23.59
C SER A 474 -9.92 -4.01 -23.34
N LEU A 475 -9.51 -3.94 -22.07
CA LEU A 475 -8.12 -3.87 -21.62
C LEU A 475 -7.58 -5.25 -21.18
N GLY A 476 -8.36 -6.32 -21.30
CA GLY A 476 -7.98 -7.66 -20.84
C GLY A 476 -7.93 -7.82 -19.32
N LEU A 477 -8.70 -7.01 -18.59
CA LEU A 477 -8.89 -7.10 -17.15
C LEU A 477 -10.21 -7.81 -16.84
N SER A 478 -10.20 -8.74 -15.88
CA SER A 478 -11.45 -9.27 -15.32
C SER A 478 -12.09 -8.29 -14.34
N SER A 479 -13.41 -8.37 -14.14
CA SER A 479 -14.13 -7.57 -13.15
C SER A 479 -14.81 -8.47 -12.13
N LEU A 480 -14.42 -8.35 -10.86
CA LEU A 480 -15.15 -8.90 -9.71
C LEU A 480 -16.23 -7.89 -9.33
N VAL A 481 -17.50 -8.26 -9.51
CA VAL A 481 -18.64 -7.39 -9.18
C VAL A 481 -19.19 -7.76 -7.81
N GLU A 482 -18.96 -6.90 -6.81
CA GLU A 482 -19.31 -7.09 -5.41
C GLU A 482 -20.77 -6.65 -5.14
N ALA A 483 -21.54 -7.53 -4.49
CA ALA A 483 -22.94 -7.36 -4.13
C ALA A 483 -23.21 -7.81 -2.68
N HIS A 484 -24.24 -7.26 -2.04
CA HIS A 484 -24.58 -7.54 -0.64
C HIS A 484 -25.96 -8.20 -0.46
N ASP A 485 -26.92 -7.89 -1.35
CA ASP A 485 -28.29 -8.36 -1.28
C ASP A 485 -28.81 -8.81 -2.67
N GLU A 486 -30.04 -9.31 -2.71
CA GLU A 486 -30.68 -9.80 -3.94
C GLU A 486 -30.79 -8.74 -5.03
N HIS A 487 -30.98 -7.46 -4.64
CA HIS A 487 -31.10 -6.38 -5.60
C HIS A 487 -29.75 -6.11 -6.26
N GLU A 488 -28.67 -6.04 -5.47
CA GLU A 488 -27.31 -5.85 -5.96
C GLU A 488 -26.81 -7.06 -6.77
N VAL A 489 -27.19 -8.28 -6.39
CA VAL A 489 -26.91 -9.48 -7.20
C VAL A 489 -27.63 -9.40 -8.55
N GLN A 490 -28.88 -8.94 -8.57
CA GLN A 490 -29.58 -8.70 -9.83
C GLN A 490 -28.89 -7.63 -10.67
N MET A 491 -28.39 -6.54 -10.06
CA MET A 491 -27.60 -5.52 -10.78
C MET A 491 -26.34 -6.11 -11.40
N ALA A 492 -25.63 -7.00 -10.70
CA ALA A 492 -24.44 -7.67 -11.21
C ALA A 492 -24.78 -8.62 -12.38
N ILE A 493 -25.91 -9.32 -12.32
CA ILE A 493 -26.42 -10.13 -13.43
C ILE A 493 -26.77 -9.24 -14.62
N ASP A 494 -27.51 -8.14 -14.39
CA ASP A 494 -27.99 -7.23 -15.43
C ASP A 494 -26.82 -6.52 -16.16
N CYS A 495 -25.69 -6.30 -15.48
CA CYS A 495 -24.49 -5.73 -16.09
C CYS A 495 -23.63 -6.77 -16.84
N GLY A 496 -23.99 -8.06 -16.78
CA GLY A 496 -23.29 -9.16 -17.45
C GLY A 496 -22.01 -9.60 -16.74
N ALA A 497 -21.95 -9.54 -15.41
CA ALA A 497 -20.78 -9.97 -14.64
C ALA A 497 -20.46 -11.46 -14.84
N ARG A 498 -19.19 -11.78 -15.11
CA ARG A 498 -18.67 -13.17 -15.16
C ARG A 498 -18.16 -13.66 -13.80
N ILE A 499 -17.91 -12.73 -12.88
CA ILE A 499 -17.48 -12.99 -11.51
C ILE A 499 -18.33 -12.12 -10.58
N ILE A 500 -19.07 -12.75 -9.68
CA ILE A 500 -19.90 -12.06 -8.69
C ILE A 500 -19.35 -12.40 -7.30
N GLY A 501 -18.99 -11.36 -6.56
CA GLY A 501 -18.56 -11.44 -5.17
C GLY A 501 -19.71 -11.10 -4.23
N VAL A 502 -19.95 -11.92 -3.23
CA VAL A 502 -20.92 -11.63 -2.18
C VAL A 502 -20.19 -11.37 -0.88
N ASN A 503 -20.34 -10.15 -0.39
CA ASN A 503 -19.78 -9.76 0.89
C ASN A 503 -20.71 -10.17 2.03
N ASN A 504 -20.28 -11.15 2.82
CA ASN A 504 -21.03 -11.65 3.98
C ASN A 504 -21.08 -10.61 5.11
N ARG A 505 -20.28 -9.54 5.02
CA ARG A 505 -20.27 -8.45 6.00
C ARG A 505 -21.25 -7.35 5.58
N ASN A 506 -22.19 -7.04 6.45
CA ASN A 506 -23.05 -5.87 6.26
C ASN A 506 -22.24 -4.58 6.46
N LEU A 507 -22.13 -3.74 5.44
CA LEU A 507 -21.35 -2.50 5.49
C LEU A 507 -21.97 -1.39 6.37
N LYS A 508 -23.22 -1.55 6.82
CA LYS A 508 -23.92 -0.56 7.69
C LYS A 508 -23.68 -0.80 9.18
N ASP A 509 -23.58 -2.07 9.59
CA ASP A 509 -23.45 -2.45 11.01
C ASP A 509 -22.31 -3.45 11.30
N PHE A 510 -21.59 -3.88 10.27
CA PHE A 510 -20.42 -4.78 10.31
C PHE A 510 -20.69 -6.22 10.80
N THR A 511 -21.96 -6.63 10.92
CA THR A 511 -22.35 -8.03 11.18
C THR A 511 -21.93 -8.93 10.03
N VAL A 512 -21.67 -10.22 10.31
CA VAL A 512 -21.16 -11.19 9.33
C VAL A 512 -22.05 -12.43 9.33
N ASP A 513 -22.54 -12.82 8.16
CA ASP A 513 -23.38 -14.03 7.97
C ASP A 513 -22.99 -14.79 6.70
N VAL A 514 -22.33 -15.94 6.87
CA VAL A 514 -21.90 -16.83 5.77
C VAL A 514 -23.10 -17.43 5.02
N GLN A 515 -24.27 -17.55 5.66
CA GLN A 515 -25.49 -18.03 4.99
C GLN A 515 -25.98 -17.06 3.93
N ASN A 516 -25.54 -15.80 3.94
CA ASN A 516 -25.86 -14.84 2.90
C ASN A 516 -25.32 -15.30 1.54
N SER A 517 -24.07 -15.75 1.47
CA SER A 517 -23.48 -16.32 0.25
C SER A 517 -24.27 -17.53 -0.26
N VAL A 518 -24.62 -18.46 0.62
CA VAL A 518 -25.40 -19.67 0.25
C VAL A 518 -26.77 -19.29 -0.33
N ARG A 519 -27.46 -18.36 0.32
CA ARG A 519 -28.79 -17.90 -0.08
C ARG A 519 -28.74 -17.21 -1.45
N LEU A 520 -27.79 -16.29 -1.65
CA LEU A 520 -27.65 -15.50 -2.87
C LEU A 520 -27.10 -16.30 -4.04
N ARG A 521 -26.31 -17.35 -3.78
CA ARG A 521 -25.80 -18.26 -4.82
C ARG A 521 -26.91 -18.83 -5.69
N ASN A 522 -28.08 -19.12 -5.13
CA ASN A 522 -29.23 -19.67 -5.87
C ASN A 522 -29.83 -18.73 -6.93
N LEU A 523 -29.47 -17.44 -6.91
CA LEU A 523 -29.94 -16.44 -7.88
C LEU A 523 -29.03 -16.35 -9.11
N VAL A 524 -27.82 -16.92 -9.04
CA VAL A 524 -26.76 -16.77 -10.03
C VAL A 524 -26.63 -18.05 -10.87
N GLN A 525 -26.35 -17.90 -12.17
CA GLN A 525 -26.15 -19.02 -13.08
C GLN A 525 -24.86 -19.79 -12.77
N ASP A 526 -24.82 -21.09 -13.05
CA ASP A 526 -23.69 -21.96 -12.66
C ASP A 526 -22.38 -21.68 -13.40
N ASP A 527 -22.42 -21.00 -14.55
CA ASP A 527 -21.26 -20.64 -15.35
C ASP A 527 -20.55 -19.35 -14.87
N VAL A 528 -21.22 -18.58 -13.99
CA VAL A 528 -20.66 -17.40 -13.33
C VAL A 528 -19.81 -17.82 -12.13
N ILE A 529 -18.59 -17.29 -12.04
CA ILE A 529 -17.73 -17.53 -10.89
C ILE A 529 -18.31 -16.79 -9.69
N PHE A 530 -18.68 -17.54 -8.64
CA PHE A 530 -19.25 -16.99 -7.42
C PHE A 530 -18.21 -16.98 -6.30
N VAL A 531 -17.95 -15.80 -5.74
CA VAL A 531 -16.94 -15.57 -4.70
C VAL A 531 -17.62 -15.23 -3.38
N SER A 532 -17.31 -15.94 -2.30
CA SER A 532 -17.75 -15.58 -0.95
C SER A 532 -16.68 -14.72 -0.28
N GLU A 533 -17.07 -13.55 0.24
CA GLU A 533 -16.15 -12.60 0.86
C GLU A 533 -16.47 -12.38 2.33
N SER A 534 -15.43 -12.29 3.16
CA SER A 534 -15.50 -12.09 4.63
C SER A 534 -16.14 -13.24 5.42
N GLY A 535 -15.70 -13.40 6.67
CA GLY A 535 -16.40 -14.27 7.64
C GLY A 535 -16.08 -15.76 7.59
N LEU A 536 -14.98 -16.14 6.93
CA LEU A 536 -14.54 -17.52 6.81
C LEU A 536 -13.29 -17.71 7.69
N GLU A 537 -13.30 -18.73 8.54
CA GLU A 537 -12.20 -18.95 9.50
C GLU A 537 -11.76 -20.42 9.60
N THR A 538 -12.64 -21.35 9.23
CA THR A 538 -12.50 -22.79 9.45
C THR A 538 -12.70 -23.61 8.15
N PRO A 539 -12.16 -24.84 8.07
CA PRO A 539 -12.41 -25.76 6.96
C PRO A 539 -13.89 -26.13 6.83
N GLU A 540 -14.64 -26.14 7.94
CA GLU A 540 -16.09 -26.34 7.95
C GLU A 540 -16.82 -25.23 7.19
N ASP A 541 -16.40 -23.96 7.35
CA ASP A 541 -16.95 -22.85 6.57
C ASP A 541 -16.72 -23.07 5.08
N ILE A 542 -15.52 -23.49 4.70
CA ILE A 542 -15.15 -23.80 3.31
C ILE A 542 -15.97 -24.98 2.79
N GLN A 543 -16.21 -25.99 3.61
CA GLN A 543 -17.04 -27.13 3.24
C GLN A 543 -18.50 -26.72 2.99
N VAL A 544 -19.05 -25.82 3.81
CA VAL A 544 -20.39 -25.25 3.57
C VAL A 544 -20.45 -24.55 2.22
N LEU A 545 -19.41 -23.81 1.83
CA LEU A 545 -19.36 -23.18 0.51
C LEU A 545 -19.30 -24.22 -0.63
N ARG A 546 -18.44 -25.24 -0.49
CA ARG A 546 -18.34 -26.36 -1.46
C ARG A 546 -19.68 -27.06 -1.67
N ASP A 547 -20.35 -27.40 -0.57
CA ASP A 547 -21.64 -28.12 -0.59
C ASP A 547 -22.76 -27.31 -1.28
N ASN A 548 -22.60 -25.99 -1.36
CA ASN A 548 -23.54 -25.06 -1.98
C ASN A 548 -23.06 -24.51 -3.34
N ASN A 549 -22.13 -25.21 -4.01
CA ASN A 549 -21.63 -24.85 -5.34
C ASN A 549 -20.97 -23.46 -5.40
N ILE A 550 -20.25 -23.10 -4.33
CA ILE A 550 -19.42 -21.90 -4.24
C ILE A 550 -17.97 -22.37 -4.19
N GLY A 551 -17.21 -22.09 -5.24
CA GLY A 551 -15.84 -22.60 -5.42
C GLY A 551 -14.74 -21.59 -5.14
N VAL A 552 -15.07 -20.38 -4.67
CA VAL A 552 -14.07 -19.32 -4.44
C VAL A 552 -14.34 -18.57 -3.14
N ALA A 553 -13.29 -18.31 -2.35
CA ALA A 553 -13.33 -17.43 -1.19
C ALA A 553 -12.31 -16.30 -1.29
N LEU A 554 -12.73 -15.07 -0.95
CA LEU A 554 -11.83 -13.92 -0.75
C LEU A 554 -11.64 -13.67 0.75
N MET A 555 -10.38 -13.74 1.19
CA MET A 555 -10.03 -13.73 2.60
C MET A 555 -8.81 -12.85 2.87
N GLY A 556 -8.87 -12.02 3.91
CA GLY A 556 -7.79 -11.10 4.29
C GLY A 556 -7.48 -11.11 5.78
N GLU A 557 -8.46 -10.71 6.59
CA GLU A 557 -8.22 -10.51 8.02
C GLU A 557 -7.69 -11.75 8.74
N THR A 558 -8.27 -12.93 8.47
CA THR A 558 -7.86 -14.21 9.05
C THR A 558 -6.38 -14.51 8.79
N PHE A 559 -5.88 -14.19 7.60
CA PHE A 559 -4.48 -14.42 7.24
C PHE A 559 -3.53 -13.36 7.81
N MET A 560 -3.95 -12.10 7.83
CA MET A 560 -3.12 -11.01 8.39
C MET A 560 -2.83 -11.19 9.88
N ARG A 561 -3.70 -11.90 10.62
CA ARG A 561 -3.52 -12.26 12.03
C ARG A 561 -2.70 -13.52 12.24
N SER A 562 -2.53 -14.35 11.20
CA SER A 562 -1.81 -15.61 11.32
C SER A 562 -0.29 -15.37 11.33
N PRO A 563 0.45 -15.96 12.30
CA PRO A 563 1.90 -15.93 12.29
C PRO A 563 2.49 -16.75 11.12
N ASN A 564 1.75 -17.74 10.61
CA ASN A 564 2.13 -18.57 9.47
C ASN A 564 0.98 -18.63 8.46
N LYS A 565 1.10 -17.87 7.36
CA LYS A 565 0.04 -17.78 6.34
C LYS A 565 -0.04 -19.02 5.47
N VAL A 566 1.11 -19.66 5.22
CA VAL A 566 1.20 -20.90 4.45
C VAL A 566 0.41 -22.01 5.13
N GLU A 567 0.65 -22.20 6.43
CA GLU A 567 -0.04 -23.21 7.23
C GLU A 567 -1.53 -22.89 7.39
N LYS A 568 -1.90 -21.63 7.61
CA LYS A 568 -3.32 -21.25 7.73
C LYS A 568 -4.10 -21.49 6.44
N LEU A 569 -3.52 -21.20 5.27
CA LEU A 569 -4.17 -21.46 3.99
C LEU A 569 -4.28 -22.97 3.74
N ALA A 570 -3.21 -23.73 4.01
CA ALA A 570 -3.24 -25.19 3.91
C ALA A 570 -4.30 -25.82 4.84
N TYR A 571 -4.45 -25.30 6.06
CA TYR A 571 -5.50 -25.71 6.99
C TYR A 571 -6.91 -25.52 6.40
N LEU A 572 -7.17 -24.35 5.79
CA LEU A 572 -8.48 -24.04 5.19
C LEU A 572 -8.82 -24.90 3.97
N TYR A 573 -7.82 -25.38 3.23
CA TYR A 573 -8.05 -26.35 2.15
C TYR A 573 -8.62 -27.69 2.68
N GLY A 574 -8.32 -28.06 3.93
CA GLY A 574 -8.86 -29.23 4.62
C GLY A 574 -8.02 -30.53 4.46
N PRO A 575 -8.42 -31.61 5.14
CA PRO A 575 -7.62 -32.83 5.34
C PRO A 575 -7.29 -33.64 4.07
N THR A 576 -7.88 -33.32 2.92
CA THR A 576 -7.51 -33.88 1.61
C THR A 576 -6.08 -33.51 1.19
N TYR A 577 -5.43 -32.58 1.88
CA TYR A 577 -4.04 -32.15 1.66
C TYR A 577 -3.06 -32.48 2.81
N TYR A 578 -3.49 -33.20 3.85
CA TYR A 578 -2.57 -33.65 4.91
C TYR A 578 -1.99 -35.02 4.56
N THR A 579 -0.79 -35.06 3.99
CA THR A 579 -0.05 -36.32 3.84
C THR A 579 0.69 -36.58 5.15
N PRO A 580 0.31 -37.59 5.95
CA PRO A 580 1.02 -37.90 7.18
C PRO A 580 2.45 -38.29 6.83
N LYS A 581 3.41 -37.57 7.41
CA LYS A 581 4.82 -37.92 7.22
C LYS A 581 5.14 -39.22 7.96
N ILE A 582 5.93 -40.09 7.35
CA ILE A 582 6.25 -41.44 7.83
C ILE A 582 7.72 -41.53 8.23
N LYS A 583 8.00 -42.08 9.41
CA LYS A 583 9.37 -42.36 9.88
C LYS A 583 9.59 -43.85 10.14
N MET A 584 10.57 -44.46 9.44
CA MET A 584 11.02 -45.82 9.73
C MET A 584 12.25 -45.80 10.64
N CYS A 585 12.16 -46.36 11.84
CA CYS A 585 13.15 -46.15 12.91
C CYS A 585 13.90 -47.43 13.32
N GLY A 586 15.20 -47.29 13.60
CA GLY A 586 16.04 -48.37 14.13
C GLY A 586 16.71 -49.19 13.03
N ILE A 587 17.11 -48.53 11.95
CA ILE A 587 17.81 -49.15 10.82
C ILE A 587 19.26 -49.40 11.23
N SER A 588 19.71 -50.65 11.12
CA SER A 588 21.07 -51.05 11.55
C SER A 588 21.79 -51.97 10.56
N LYS A 589 21.17 -52.32 9.43
CA LYS A 589 21.72 -53.21 8.41
C LYS A 589 21.65 -52.60 7.02
N VAL A 590 22.72 -52.72 6.26
CA VAL A 590 22.85 -52.19 4.90
C VAL A 590 21.84 -52.85 3.96
N GLU A 591 21.56 -54.15 4.14
CA GLU A 591 20.58 -54.87 3.32
C GLU A 591 19.15 -54.27 3.41
N THR A 592 18.83 -53.53 4.47
CA THR A 592 17.52 -52.92 4.69
C THR A 592 17.33 -51.63 3.87
N ILE A 593 18.40 -51.01 3.40
CA ILE A 593 18.35 -49.69 2.72
C ILE A 593 17.51 -49.76 1.44
N LEU A 594 17.60 -50.84 0.67
CA LEU A 594 16.78 -51.02 -0.55
C LEU A 594 15.29 -50.99 -0.24
N ALA A 595 14.86 -51.72 0.81
CA ALA A 595 13.46 -51.73 1.23
C ALA A 595 12.99 -50.35 1.74
N ILE A 596 13.89 -49.58 2.37
CA ILE A 596 13.60 -48.22 2.84
C ILE A 596 13.39 -47.26 1.65
N VAL A 597 14.24 -47.33 0.64
CA VAL A 597 14.10 -46.52 -0.59
C VAL A 597 12.82 -46.88 -1.34
N ASP A 598 12.47 -48.17 -1.40
CA ASP A 598 11.24 -48.63 -2.05
C ASP A 598 9.98 -48.21 -1.28
N ALA A 599 10.03 -48.22 0.05
CA ALA A 599 8.91 -47.84 0.91
C ALA A 599 8.69 -46.32 1.01
N LYS A 600 9.70 -45.51 0.64
CA LYS A 600 9.64 -44.03 0.60
C LYS A 600 9.06 -43.36 1.87
N PRO A 601 9.58 -43.67 3.08
CA PRO A 601 9.22 -42.87 4.24
C PRO A 601 9.77 -41.45 4.09
N ASP A 602 9.21 -40.46 4.78
CA ASP A 602 9.81 -39.13 4.87
C ASP A 602 11.14 -39.15 5.65
N TYR A 603 11.26 -40.06 6.63
CA TYR A 603 12.42 -40.13 7.53
C TYR A 603 12.93 -41.56 7.79
N MET A 604 14.26 -41.69 7.90
CA MET A 604 15.00 -42.89 8.33
C MET A 604 15.70 -42.65 9.67
N GLY A 605 15.39 -43.48 10.68
CA GLY A 605 15.93 -43.34 12.04
C GLY A 605 17.10 -44.28 12.36
N LEU A 606 18.20 -43.71 12.86
CA LEU A 606 19.40 -44.39 13.33
C LEU A 606 19.52 -44.27 14.85
N VAL A 607 19.65 -45.38 15.59
CA VAL A 607 19.63 -45.36 17.06
C VAL A 607 21.04 -45.40 17.60
N PHE A 608 21.49 -44.33 18.26
CA PHE A 608 22.81 -44.26 18.92
C PHE A 608 22.75 -44.65 20.40
N ALA A 609 21.56 -44.55 21.01
CA ALA A 609 21.33 -44.96 22.39
C ALA A 609 21.49 -46.48 22.58
N PRO A 610 21.97 -46.94 23.77
CA PRO A 610 22.08 -48.35 24.10
C PRO A 610 20.78 -49.12 23.87
N SER A 611 20.76 -50.00 22.87
CA SER A 611 19.59 -50.80 22.52
C SER A 611 19.97 -51.98 21.61
N LYS A 612 19.03 -52.91 21.38
CA LYS A 612 19.20 -53.99 20.39
C LYS A 612 19.34 -53.48 18.95
N ARG A 613 19.02 -52.21 18.69
CA ARG A 613 19.07 -51.53 17.39
C ARG A 613 20.19 -50.49 17.32
N GLN A 614 21.08 -50.47 18.30
CA GLN A 614 22.16 -49.49 18.39
C GLN A 614 23.10 -49.61 17.18
N VAL A 615 23.49 -48.47 16.61
CA VAL A 615 24.51 -48.35 15.58
C VAL A 615 25.70 -47.57 16.11
N THR A 616 26.90 -47.92 15.65
CA THR A 616 28.09 -47.08 15.84
C THR A 616 28.11 -45.94 14.81
N VAL A 617 28.92 -44.90 15.06
CA VAL A 617 29.11 -43.78 14.11
C VAL A 617 29.57 -44.27 12.74
N ASP A 618 30.51 -45.22 12.69
CA ASP A 618 31.00 -45.78 11.42
C ASP A 618 29.92 -46.59 10.69
N GLN A 619 29.11 -47.37 11.43
CA GLN A 619 27.97 -48.08 10.86
C GLN A 619 26.93 -47.10 10.29
N ALA A 620 26.64 -46.01 11.01
CA ALA A 620 25.72 -44.97 10.59
C ALA A 620 26.20 -44.28 9.30
N LYS A 621 27.49 -43.93 9.20
CA LYS A 621 28.10 -43.37 7.98
C LYS A 621 27.94 -44.31 6.78
N ILE A 622 28.12 -45.62 6.97
CA ILE A 622 27.93 -46.62 5.91
C ILE A 622 26.46 -46.65 5.46
N LEU A 623 25.51 -46.64 6.40
CA LEU A 623 24.07 -46.69 6.11
C LEU A 623 23.59 -45.43 5.36
N VAL A 624 24.02 -44.24 5.79
CA VAL A 624 23.70 -42.97 5.12
C VAL A 624 24.34 -42.90 3.74
N SER A 625 25.61 -43.33 3.61
CA SER A 625 26.29 -43.38 2.32
C SER A 625 25.59 -44.34 1.35
N GLU A 626 25.14 -45.51 1.82
CA GLU A 626 24.40 -46.45 0.98
C GLU A 626 23.03 -45.89 0.56
N LEU A 627 22.31 -45.22 1.47
CA LEU A 627 21.05 -44.54 1.15
C LEU A 627 21.24 -43.54 0.00
N HIS A 628 22.27 -42.69 0.09
CA HIS A 628 22.60 -41.70 -0.96
C HIS A 628 23.04 -42.36 -2.28
N LYS A 629 23.80 -43.46 -2.24
CA LYS A 629 24.17 -44.21 -3.46
C LYS A 629 22.95 -44.77 -4.17
N GLN A 630 21.98 -45.31 -3.45
CA GLN A 630 20.77 -45.85 -4.05
C GLN A 630 19.91 -44.75 -4.71
N TYR A 631 19.90 -43.54 -4.16
CA TYR A 631 19.29 -42.37 -4.81
C TYR A 631 19.98 -41.99 -6.13
N ALA A 632 21.31 -41.92 -6.15
CA ALA A 632 22.06 -41.60 -7.37
C ALA A 632 21.83 -42.66 -8.47
N ASN A 633 21.77 -43.95 -8.10
CA ASN A 633 21.50 -45.04 -9.03
C ASN A 633 20.06 -45.05 -9.56
N ARG A 634 19.10 -44.57 -8.77
CA ARG A 634 17.70 -44.42 -9.18
C ARG A 634 17.52 -43.22 -10.11
N TYR A 635 18.14 -42.08 -9.81
CA TYR A 635 18.14 -40.89 -10.66
C TYR A 635 18.65 -41.22 -12.08
N ASN A 636 19.78 -41.91 -12.20
CA ASN A 636 20.28 -42.36 -13.49
C ASN A 636 19.30 -43.29 -14.23
N ARG A 637 18.55 -44.13 -13.51
CA ARG A 637 17.52 -45.01 -14.11
C ARG A 637 16.29 -44.24 -14.59
N ASP A 638 15.79 -43.32 -13.78
CA ASP A 638 14.60 -42.51 -14.07
C ASP A 638 14.88 -41.52 -15.23
N VAL A 639 16.09 -40.98 -15.36
CA VAL A 639 16.54 -40.17 -16.50
C VAL A 639 16.62 -41.00 -17.79
N ILE A 640 17.17 -42.23 -17.73
CA ILE A 640 17.21 -43.14 -18.89
C ILE A 640 15.81 -43.55 -19.32
N GLN A 641 14.90 -43.79 -18.37
CA GLN A 641 13.54 -44.21 -18.63
C GLN A 641 12.69 -43.06 -19.20
N TRP A 642 12.80 -41.85 -18.64
CA TRP A 642 12.20 -40.64 -19.20
C TRP A 642 12.68 -40.38 -20.63
N SER A 643 13.98 -40.54 -20.90
CA SER A 643 14.54 -40.39 -22.24
C SER A 643 13.97 -41.42 -23.23
N ASN A 644 13.76 -42.67 -22.79
CA ASN A 644 13.12 -43.70 -23.62
C ASN A 644 11.62 -43.46 -23.83
N ASP A 645 10.90 -42.96 -22.82
CA ASP A 645 9.47 -42.66 -22.90
C ASP A 645 9.21 -41.45 -23.82
N VAL A 646 10.09 -40.44 -23.82
CA VAL A 646 10.06 -39.31 -24.77
C VAL A 646 10.29 -39.78 -26.22
N VAL A 647 11.19 -40.75 -26.41
CA VAL A 647 11.43 -41.37 -27.74
C VAL A 647 10.24 -42.23 -28.19
N GLN A 648 9.52 -42.88 -27.26
CA GLN A 648 8.31 -43.65 -27.57
C GLN A 648 7.05 -42.77 -27.79
N ALA A 649 6.95 -41.62 -27.14
CA ALA A 649 5.79 -40.72 -27.18
C ALA A 649 5.74 -39.81 -28.43
N GLY A 650 6.71 -39.92 -29.35
CA GLY A 650 6.62 -39.34 -30.69
C GLY A 650 6.77 -37.81 -30.79
N THR A 651 7.37 -37.13 -29.81
CA THR A 651 7.55 -35.66 -29.80
C THR A 651 8.87 -35.16 -30.38
N ILE A 652 9.46 -35.91 -31.32
CA ILE A 652 10.37 -35.34 -32.32
C ILE A 652 9.89 -35.78 -33.71
N THR A 653 8.87 -35.09 -34.20
CA THR A 653 8.63 -34.94 -35.64
C THR A 653 8.95 -33.50 -35.99
N ASP A 654 10.24 -33.22 -36.19
CA ASP A 654 10.71 -32.58 -37.41
C ASP A 654 12.24 -32.65 -37.47
N VAL A 655 12.74 -32.93 -38.67
CA VAL A 655 14.14 -33.15 -39.06
C VAL A 655 14.72 -34.55 -38.75
N VAL A 656 14.32 -35.57 -39.52
CA VAL A 656 15.26 -36.41 -40.30
C VAL A 656 14.49 -37.02 -41.49
N GLN A 657 14.67 -36.43 -42.66
CA GLN A 657 14.39 -37.09 -43.93
C GLN A 657 15.53 -38.08 -44.21
N ALA A 658 15.16 -39.33 -44.47
CA ALA A 658 15.97 -40.40 -45.05
C ALA A 658 17.14 -40.96 -44.23
N GLY A 659 16.99 -42.22 -43.82
CA GLY A 659 18.07 -43.20 -43.89
C GLY A 659 18.61 -43.70 -42.54
N THR A 660 18.07 -44.84 -42.12
CA THR A 660 18.74 -45.91 -41.33
C THR A 660 19.32 -45.56 -39.95
N ILE A 661 18.57 -46.01 -38.93
CA ILE A 661 19.09 -46.41 -37.62
C ILE A 661 20.02 -47.60 -37.82
N THR A 662 21.32 -47.37 -37.77
CA THR A 662 22.35 -48.33 -37.34
C THR A 662 23.59 -47.51 -37.00
N ASP A 663 24.18 -47.77 -35.83
CA ASP A 663 25.44 -47.23 -35.32
C ASP A 663 25.40 -45.85 -34.65
N VAL A 664 24.92 -45.75 -33.40
CA VAL A 664 25.64 -45.04 -32.30
C VAL A 664 25.15 -45.59 -30.94
N VAL A 665 25.67 -46.74 -30.52
CA VAL A 665 25.86 -47.04 -29.09
C VAL A 665 27.32 -47.43 -28.96
N GLN A 666 28.18 -46.43 -28.82
CA GLN A 666 29.48 -46.62 -28.19
C GLN A 666 30.02 -45.28 -27.73
N ASP A 667 30.30 -45.25 -26.42
CA ASP A 667 31.08 -44.27 -25.67
C ASP A 667 30.54 -42.84 -25.59
N GLY A 668 29.95 -42.56 -24.42
CA GLY A 668 29.30 -41.30 -24.10
C GLY A 668 30.19 -40.08 -24.21
N THR A 669 29.56 -38.96 -24.62
CA THR A 669 29.78 -37.56 -24.21
C THR A 669 28.90 -36.68 -25.12
N ILE A 670 27.98 -35.87 -24.57
CA ILE A 670 27.33 -34.74 -25.28
C ILE A 670 27.34 -33.55 -24.29
N ILE A 671 28.41 -32.75 -24.27
CA ILE A 671 28.62 -31.43 -24.94
C ILE A 671 27.62 -30.33 -24.51
N ASN A 672 28.10 -29.45 -23.63
CA ASN A 672 27.63 -28.08 -23.41
C ASN A 672 28.10 -27.15 -24.55
N ALA A 673 27.28 -26.19 -24.98
CA ALA A 673 27.77 -24.92 -25.53
C ALA A 673 26.67 -23.82 -25.57
N LEU A 674 26.84 -22.77 -24.76
CA LEU A 674 26.42 -21.39 -25.08
C LEU A 674 27.58 -20.42 -24.72
N GLN A 675 28.08 -19.76 -25.78
CA GLN A 675 28.61 -18.38 -25.96
C GLN A 675 29.70 -17.73 -25.05
N GLU A 676 30.85 -17.32 -25.66
CA GLU A 676 31.38 -15.93 -25.85
C GLU A 676 32.52 -15.62 -24.84
N GLU A 677 33.64 -14.92 -25.07
CA GLU A 677 34.19 -14.03 -26.11
C GLU A 677 35.76 -14.02 -26.02
N THR A 678 36.42 -13.87 -27.18
CA THR A 678 37.75 -13.25 -27.47
C THR A 678 39.08 -13.71 -26.79
N ALA A 679 39.86 -14.45 -27.59
CA ALA A 679 41.25 -14.20 -28.02
C ALA A 679 42.37 -13.84 -27.00
N THR A 680 43.33 -14.75 -26.82
CA THR A 680 44.68 -14.73 -27.45
C THR A 680 45.48 -15.99 -27.06
N GLY A 681 46.21 -16.58 -28.02
CA GLY A 681 47.01 -17.83 -27.85
C GLY A 681 48.18 -17.68 -26.87
N ASP A 682 48.92 -18.71 -26.48
CA ASP A 682 49.25 -19.99 -27.12
C ASP A 682 49.75 -20.96 -26.04
N ALA A 683 49.50 -22.25 -26.28
CA ALA A 683 50.24 -23.44 -25.84
C ALA A 683 50.66 -23.69 -24.35
N HIS A 684 50.32 -24.92 -23.93
CA HIS A 684 50.98 -25.82 -22.97
C HIS A 684 50.63 -25.81 -21.46
N GLU A 685 50.02 -26.96 -21.10
CA GLU A 685 50.14 -27.78 -19.87
C GLU A 685 50.11 -27.10 -18.50
N GLY A 686 48.98 -27.30 -17.80
CA GLY A 686 48.86 -27.11 -16.36
C GLY A 686 47.59 -27.78 -15.81
N THR A 687 47.79 -28.82 -15.02
CA THR A 687 46.83 -29.48 -14.11
C THR A 687 45.82 -28.52 -13.48
N LEU A 688 44.52 -28.83 -13.56
CA LEU A 688 43.46 -28.18 -12.77
C LEU A 688 42.51 -29.21 -12.15
N THR A 689 42.67 -29.33 -10.84
CA THR A 689 41.67 -29.71 -9.84
C THR A 689 40.56 -28.66 -9.78
N SER A 690 39.31 -29.03 -10.07
CA SER A 690 38.11 -28.37 -9.51
C SER A 690 36.85 -29.10 -9.96
N THR A 691 36.36 -29.99 -9.10
CA THR A 691 34.92 -30.22 -8.95
C THR A 691 34.31 -28.92 -8.45
N GLU A 692 33.47 -28.23 -9.23
CA GLU A 692 32.46 -27.33 -8.65
C GLU A 692 31.36 -26.92 -9.64
N ASN A 693 30.13 -27.10 -9.14
CA ASN A 693 28.92 -26.31 -9.34
C ASN A 693 28.12 -26.44 -10.65
N ILE A 694 27.30 -27.50 -10.69
CA ILE A 694 25.99 -27.48 -11.36
C ILE A 694 24.97 -26.93 -10.35
N SER A 695 24.20 -25.92 -10.75
CA SER A 695 23.19 -25.22 -9.94
C SER A 695 22.05 -26.16 -9.49
N PRO A 696 21.63 -26.16 -8.21
CA PRO A 696 20.65 -27.10 -7.65
C PRO A 696 19.18 -26.73 -7.99
N THR A 697 18.92 -26.20 -9.19
CA THR A 697 17.62 -25.56 -9.51
C THR A 697 16.68 -26.42 -10.35
N LEU A 698 17.03 -27.69 -10.60
CA LEU A 698 16.10 -28.71 -11.09
C LEU A 698 16.41 -30.01 -10.35
N ILE A 699 15.69 -30.28 -9.25
CA ILE A 699 15.26 -31.58 -8.68
C ILE A 699 14.55 -31.22 -7.35
N HIS A 700 13.23 -31.06 -7.36
CA HIS A 700 12.43 -31.30 -6.16
C HIS A 700 12.10 -32.79 -6.14
N GLN A 701 13.08 -33.63 -5.79
CA GLN A 701 12.81 -34.98 -5.32
C GLN A 701 12.98 -34.97 -3.80
N GLU A 702 11.94 -35.35 -3.07
CA GLU A 702 11.97 -35.53 -1.62
C GLU A 702 12.98 -36.63 -1.28
N PHE A 703 14.15 -36.24 -0.74
CA PHE A 703 15.11 -37.19 -0.20
C PHE A 703 14.65 -37.64 1.20
N ILE A 704 14.70 -38.96 1.47
CA ILE A 704 14.49 -39.52 2.82
C ILE A 704 15.48 -38.83 3.79
N LYS A 705 14.96 -38.06 4.74
CA LYS A 705 15.76 -37.39 5.76
C LYS A 705 16.25 -38.38 6.83
N THR A 706 17.46 -38.19 7.32
CA THR A 706 18.10 -39.06 8.32
C THR A 706 17.97 -38.47 9.73
N VAL A 707 17.56 -39.30 10.69
CA VAL A 707 17.29 -38.87 12.07
C VAL A 707 18.10 -39.70 13.06
N GLY A 708 19.00 -39.08 13.81
CA GLY A 708 19.73 -39.73 14.90
C GLY A 708 18.92 -39.75 16.19
N VAL A 709 18.77 -40.91 16.84
CA VAL A 709 18.01 -41.08 18.09
C VAL A 709 18.97 -41.25 19.26
N PHE A 710 18.85 -40.37 20.25
CA PHE A 710 19.75 -40.27 21.41
C PHE A 710 18.97 -40.26 22.72
N VAL A 711 19.62 -40.66 23.80
CA VAL A 711 19.05 -40.67 25.15
C VAL A 711 20.11 -40.13 26.11
N ASN A 712 19.86 -38.96 26.70
CA ASN A 712 20.71 -38.32 27.70
C ASN A 712 22.18 -38.21 27.27
N GLU A 713 22.42 -37.98 25.99
CA GLU A 713 23.76 -37.84 25.41
C GLU A 713 24.29 -36.42 25.64
N THR A 714 25.62 -36.26 25.71
CA THR A 714 26.25 -34.95 25.89
C THR A 714 26.10 -34.11 24.63
N LEU A 715 25.91 -32.80 24.80
CA LEU A 715 25.67 -31.87 23.69
C LEU A 715 26.84 -31.83 22.70
N ASP A 716 28.08 -31.88 23.19
CA ASP A 716 29.28 -31.93 22.34
C ASP A 716 29.32 -33.18 21.47
N ASN A 717 28.95 -34.34 22.03
CA ASN A 717 28.94 -35.61 21.31
C ASN A 717 27.78 -35.66 20.30
N LEU A 718 26.61 -35.11 20.63
CA LEU A 718 25.48 -34.97 19.70
C LEU A 718 25.85 -34.16 18.46
N VAL A 719 26.42 -32.96 18.66
CA VAL A 719 26.84 -32.08 17.55
C VAL A 719 27.91 -32.77 16.70
N THR A 720 28.86 -33.46 17.33
CA THR A 720 29.90 -34.22 16.63
C THR A 720 29.30 -35.33 15.77
N ILE A 721 28.43 -36.17 16.33
CA ILE A 721 27.80 -37.28 15.61
C ILE A 721 26.89 -36.77 14.48
N ALA A 722 26.08 -35.74 14.74
CA ALA A 722 25.22 -35.14 13.72
C ALA A 722 26.01 -34.65 12.51
N THR A 723 27.14 -34.00 12.76
CA THR A 723 28.03 -33.49 11.71
C THR A 723 28.75 -34.63 10.99
N GLU A 724 29.36 -35.56 11.72
CA GLU A 724 30.15 -36.64 11.14
C GLU A 724 29.33 -37.64 10.32
N VAL A 725 28.09 -37.90 10.73
CA VAL A 725 27.17 -38.81 10.05
C VAL A 725 26.36 -38.08 8.97
N ASN A 726 26.35 -36.74 8.97
CA ASN A 726 25.53 -35.89 8.13
C ASN A 726 24.03 -36.16 8.34
N LEU A 727 23.58 -36.02 9.60
CA LEU A 727 22.18 -36.18 9.98
C LEU A 727 21.36 -34.92 9.64
N ASP A 728 20.12 -35.12 9.20
CA ASP A 728 19.16 -34.03 8.93
C ASP A 728 18.41 -33.59 10.20
N ALA A 729 18.23 -34.52 11.14
CA ALA A 729 17.59 -34.26 12.43
C ALA A 729 18.20 -35.06 13.60
N VAL A 730 18.08 -34.51 14.80
CA VAL A 730 18.45 -35.13 16.08
C VAL A 730 17.19 -35.31 16.91
N GLN A 731 16.86 -36.55 17.24
CA GLN A 731 15.75 -36.90 18.12
C GLN A 731 16.25 -37.21 19.53
N LEU A 732 15.88 -36.34 20.47
CA LEU A 732 16.10 -36.46 21.89
C LEU A 732 15.00 -37.32 22.51
N HIS A 733 15.37 -38.48 23.04
CA HIS A 733 14.44 -39.49 23.57
C HIS A 733 14.63 -39.72 25.08
N GLY A 734 15.40 -38.86 25.75
CA GLY A 734 15.70 -38.93 27.17
C GLY A 734 14.96 -37.90 28.01
N ASP A 735 15.59 -37.50 29.10
CA ASP A 735 15.13 -36.50 30.06
C ASP A 735 15.58 -35.07 29.69
N GLU A 736 16.03 -34.86 28.46
CA GLU A 736 16.53 -33.55 28.02
C GLU A 736 15.39 -32.52 28.12
N GLU A 737 15.64 -31.45 28.87
CA GLU A 737 14.68 -30.37 29.10
C GLU A 737 14.80 -29.27 28.03
N GLU A 738 13.87 -28.32 28.03
CA GLU A 738 13.80 -27.21 27.07
C GLU A 738 15.12 -26.42 26.95
N ALA A 739 15.82 -26.17 28.06
CA ALA A 739 17.11 -25.49 28.03
C ALA A 739 18.19 -26.25 27.23
N PHE A 740 18.12 -27.59 27.22
CA PHE A 740 19.02 -28.42 26.43
C PHE A 740 18.69 -28.34 24.93
N ILE A 741 17.39 -28.31 24.59
CA ILE A 741 16.91 -28.16 23.20
C ILE A 741 17.41 -26.84 22.62
N GLN A 742 17.24 -25.73 23.35
CA GLN A 742 17.71 -24.40 22.93
C GLN A 742 19.24 -24.38 22.74
N SER A 743 19.98 -24.91 23.72
CA SER A 743 21.45 -24.99 23.63
C SER A 743 21.92 -25.84 22.44
N LEU A 744 21.17 -26.87 22.06
CA LEU A 744 21.49 -27.69 20.90
C LEU A 744 21.21 -26.92 19.62
N LYS A 745 20.05 -26.28 19.48
CA LYS A 745 19.67 -25.46 18.31
C LYS A 745 20.63 -24.29 18.07
N GLU A 746 21.22 -23.71 19.12
CA GLU A 746 22.25 -22.67 18.98
C GLU A 746 23.58 -23.19 18.41
N ARG A 747 23.83 -24.51 18.52
CA ARG A 747 25.12 -25.14 18.21
C ARG A 747 25.07 -26.06 16.98
N THR A 748 23.91 -26.24 16.35
CA THR A 748 23.75 -27.01 15.12
C THR A 748 22.61 -26.47 14.26
N ASN A 749 22.71 -26.69 12.94
CA ASN A 749 21.68 -26.32 11.96
C ASN A 749 20.73 -27.49 11.61
N VAL A 750 20.82 -28.62 12.32
CA VAL A 750 19.95 -29.79 12.10
C VAL A 750 18.63 -29.62 12.87
N GLU A 751 17.54 -30.22 12.37
CA GLU A 751 16.25 -30.19 13.06
C GLU A 751 16.35 -30.89 14.43
N VAL A 752 15.80 -30.31 15.49
CA VAL A 752 15.81 -30.91 16.84
C VAL A 752 14.43 -31.41 17.22
N TRP A 753 14.30 -32.71 17.42
CA TRP A 753 13.05 -33.37 17.76
C TRP A 753 13.05 -33.80 19.22
N LYS A 754 11.91 -33.71 19.91
CA LYS A 754 11.75 -34.18 21.29
C LYS A 754 10.71 -35.28 21.39
N ALA A 755 11.10 -36.45 21.92
CA ALA A 755 10.17 -37.51 22.25
C ALA A 755 9.61 -37.32 23.66
N VAL A 756 8.29 -37.47 23.81
CA VAL A 756 7.55 -37.25 25.06
C VAL A 756 6.70 -38.49 25.35
N GLN A 757 6.81 -39.01 26.57
CA GLN A 757 6.01 -40.14 27.02
C GLN A 757 4.68 -39.65 27.59
N ILE A 758 3.57 -40.09 27.02
CA ILE A 758 2.22 -39.64 27.36
C ILE A 758 1.54 -40.61 28.33
N ARG A 759 1.11 -40.09 29.49
CA ARG A 759 0.17 -40.77 30.41
C ARG A 759 -1.20 -40.09 30.46
N SER A 760 -1.24 -38.79 30.20
CA SER A 760 -2.44 -37.96 30.15
C SER A 760 -2.21 -36.74 29.25
N ALA A 761 -3.28 -35.99 28.93
CA ALA A 761 -3.20 -34.76 28.14
C ALA A 761 -2.20 -33.73 28.72
N ALA A 762 -2.13 -33.62 30.05
CA ALA A 762 -1.20 -32.73 30.74
C ALA A 762 0.29 -33.01 30.47
N ASP A 763 0.65 -34.22 30.00
CA ASP A 763 2.03 -34.53 29.60
C ASP A 763 2.36 -33.98 28.21
N ALA A 764 1.38 -33.86 27.31
CA ALA A 764 1.52 -33.20 26.01
C ALA A 764 1.53 -31.67 26.17
N GLU A 765 0.61 -31.13 26.98
CA GLU A 765 0.46 -29.69 27.22
C GLU A 765 1.75 -29.00 27.68
N LYS A 766 2.58 -29.67 28.50
CA LYS A 766 3.87 -29.15 28.97
C LYS A 766 4.85 -28.77 27.84
N TRP A 767 4.62 -29.29 26.64
CA TRP A 767 5.51 -29.11 25.50
C TRP A 767 4.88 -28.23 24.40
N ILE A 768 3.70 -27.63 24.63
CA ILE A 768 3.06 -26.71 23.67
C ILE A 768 4.03 -25.61 23.24
N ASP A 769 4.65 -24.95 24.21
CA ASP A 769 5.58 -23.82 24.00
C ASP A 769 7.04 -24.23 23.76
N SER A 770 7.32 -25.52 23.52
CA SER A 770 8.70 -26.00 23.35
C SER A 770 9.36 -25.43 22.09
N SER A 771 10.66 -25.15 22.12
CA SER A 771 11.42 -24.70 20.96
C SER A 771 11.82 -25.81 19.98
N ALA A 772 11.48 -27.08 20.26
CA ALA A 772 11.77 -28.20 19.36
C ALA A 772 11.19 -27.98 17.95
N ASP A 773 11.83 -28.49 16.91
CA ASP A 773 11.27 -28.40 15.55
C ASP A 773 10.15 -29.43 15.33
N MET A 774 10.13 -30.51 16.14
CA MET A 774 9.14 -31.58 16.07
C MET A 774 8.94 -32.26 17.43
N LEU A 775 7.70 -32.64 17.76
CA LEU A 775 7.38 -33.45 18.93
C LEU A 775 7.00 -34.87 18.52
N LEU A 776 7.45 -35.87 19.28
CA LEU A 776 7.10 -37.28 19.07
C LEU A 776 6.47 -37.85 20.33
N PHE A 777 5.19 -38.19 20.26
CA PHE A 777 4.47 -38.78 21.39
C PHE A 777 4.56 -40.31 21.37
N ASP A 778 5.02 -40.88 22.48
CA ASP A 778 5.10 -42.33 22.70
C ASP A 778 4.34 -42.74 23.97
N ALA A 779 3.91 -43.99 24.04
CA ALA A 779 3.23 -44.50 25.22
C ALA A 779 4.20 -44.53 26.41
N TYR A 780 3.73 -44.10 27.58
CA TYR A 780 4.53 -44.18 28.79
C TYR A 780 4.74 -45.62 29.24
N HIS A 781 5.99 -45.97 29.56
CA HIS A 781 6.34 -47.23 30.20
C HIS A 781 7.35 -46.99 31.33
N LYS A 782 7.25 -47.77 32.41
CA LYS A 782 7.97 -47.53 33.66
C LYS A 782 9.49 -47.76 33.56
N ASP A 783 9.88 -48.79 32.81
CA ASP A 783 11.26 -49.29 32.79
C ASP A 783 11.90 -49.25 31.39
N GLU A 784 11.17 -48.79 30.36
CA GLU A 784 11.66 -48.78 28.96
C GLU A 784 11.31 -47.46 28.26
N ARG A 785 12.25 -46.96 27.45
CA ARG A 785 12.05 -45.78 26.59
C ARG A 785 11.86 -46.22 25.15
N GLY A 786 10.59 -46.36 24.78
CA GLY A 786 10.13 -46.78 23.46
C GLY A 786 10.35 -48.27 23.15
N GLY A 787 9.66 -48.78 22.13
CA GLY A 787 9.79 -50.17 21.70
C GLY A 787 8.94 -51.20 22.48
N THR A 788 8.00 -50.74 23.30
CA THR A 788 7.14 -51.56 24.17
C THR A 788 5.95 -52.19 23.44
N GLY A 789 5.58 -51.66 22.27
CA GLY A 789 4.42 -52.13 21.48
C GLY A 789 3.07 -51.66 22.01
N GLU A 790 3.05 -50.76 22.99
CA GLU A 790 1.84 -50.18 23.59
C GLU A 790 1.46 -48.88 22.88
N VAL A 791 0.16 -48.58 22.86
CA VAL A 791 -0.41 -47.32 22.34
C VAL A 791 -1.04 -46.55 23.50
N PHE A 792 -0.94 -45.23 23.49
CA PHE A 792 -1.64 -44.36 24.44
C PHE A 792 -3.02 -43.96 23.89
N ASP A 793 -3.88 -43.38 24.74
CA ASP A 793 -5.18 -42.87 24.31
C ASP A 793 -5.02 -41.59 23.49
N TRP A 794 -5.45 -41.63 22.24
CA TRP A 794 -5.21 -40.56 21.27
C TRP A 794 -6.03 -39.31 21.58
N SER A 795 -7.14 -39.44 22.32
CA SER A 795 -7.96 -38.30 22.74
C SER A 795 -7.21 -37.34 23.67
N TYR A 796 -6.05 -37.75 24.20
CA TYR A 796 -5.17 -36.87 24.98
C TYR A 796 -4.51 -35.76 24.14
N LEU A 797 -4.65 -35.82 22.81
CA LEU A 797 -4.12 -34.82 21.88
C LEU A 797 -5.21 -34.00 21.16
N ASP A 798 -6.49 -34.17 21.53
CA ASP A 798 -7.61 -33.51 20.83
C ASP A 798 -7.53 -31.97 20.86
N GLU A 799 -6.91 -31.40 21.91
CA GLU A 799 -6.70 -29.95 22.07
C GLU A 799 -5.27 -29.50 21.68
N PHE A 800 -4.46 -30.39 21.09
CA PHE A 800 -3.05 -30.13 20.76
C PHE A 800 -2.87 -29.70 19.30
N GLU A 801 -2.71 -28.39 19.06
CA GLU A 801 -2.76 -27.79 17.71
C GLU A 801 -1.40 -27.75 16.96
N ARG A 802 -0.31 -28.19 17.60
CA ARG A 802 1.04 -28.15 17.01
C ARG A 802 1.37 -29.45 16.26
N PRO A 803 2.11 -29.43 15.13
CA PRO A 803 2.52 -30.66 14.44
C PRO A 803 3.28 -31.66 15.34
N PHE A 804 2.88 -32.93 15.30
CA PHE A 804 3.50 -34.02 16.06
C PHE A 804 3.57 -35.33 15.29
N TYR A 805 4.50 -36.21 15.68
CA TYR A 805 4.48 -37.62 15.33
C TYR A 805 3.85 -38.44 16.45
N ALA A 806 2.94 -39.35 16.08
CA ALA A 806 2.49 -40.43 16.95
C ALA A 806 3.07 -41.75 16.45
N ARG A 807 3.54 -42.61 17.35
CA ARG A 807 4.11 -43.90 16.97
C ARG A 807 3.00 -44.90 16.63
N TRP A 808 2.96 -45.36 15.38
CA TRP A 808 2.05 -46.41 14.93
C TRP A 808 2.77 -47.77 14.85
N TRP A 809 2.08 -48.84 15.23
CA TRP A 809 2.56 -50.22 15.08
C TRP A 809 1.65 -50.96 14.10
N TYR A 810 2.19 -51.39 12.96
CA TYR A 810 1.57 -52.47 12.18
C TYR A 810 1.80 -53.78 12.94
N ARG A 811 0.72 -54.51 13.24
CA ARG A 811 0.82 -55.93 13.62
C ARG A 811 1.04 -56.81 12.41
#